data_AF-A0A812QR29-F1
#
_entry.id   AF-A0A812QR29-F1
#
_cell.length_a   1.000
_cell.length_b   1.000
_cell.length_c   1.000
_cell.angle_alpha   90.00
_cell.angle_beta   90.00
_cell.angle_gamma   90.00
#
_symmetry.space_group_name_H-M   'P 1'
#
loop_
_entity.id
_entity.type
_entity.pdbx_description
1 polymer ?
#
loop_
_entity_poly.entity_id
_entity_poly.type
_entity_poly.pdbx_seq_one_letter_code
_entity_poly.pdbx_strand_id
1 'polypeptide(L)'
;MAAQCPNHPHLDLCSTHSTSTTLEEVDINHGARNSARIAMALPLVAARPSFATGLLVMVAASVMGVDAHDHGMSCGNVRTFYQAQNCCSEGETSVALDFSTSEGGSFSSSVCGASSPAGVCDCAKAMQLLAQVPGVQFPAEFCSQMADVKPVGYHDQPICEASDAGTNPDYLVDGKAGNTNFPHGNIKVLATVGEVDPRTGSMLTGVPDGLGAYLKDADTVRLIYQSEAYGQLVTSNPESYPWMVNGNTASFTGSHIHFIDYDRSMLATFMDDGAPSKAQGMVKGAGNAVTMAYNLKREPVGPRNRTGDGLQPTTSNVHESNVDIEGNYIVGKTAVAPTKADWLMQSLCSAHLEVRHQWGNGKGVEDDLFITNEEWIAYPDASLPIGLPVHVLNLATGELWATAVFTLGGHEKVVEVNSGHQDYVAFVPSGYNGNFGLSGGASLDARNAAYTRTDAQPYVWPRDIVPTKLYIGKKNTNKDGAVDTTDFLARNGFEYGALYGFAVDCGTVTTRDAWHKTASPGDTVTGAFYKLRWQAQRGVVQGFEHDGSWEFQDDPQGAPAGWCFWNANGRNAPGAKTEHVSPDPRGGHRVLQGSTAGYFGIYDFSDLPSLLSAGTLPNSIPATYTVHQPESDVVDLIELGGAGIRADGSNQTMMRDSSRDKSTFEDVDGMEWIAAANGEDYFVIHEDGGNWYGERKFLAKVGVPMKYYFVAQSGGRANTRELAGVSSVAGVNAGAGSHEFSGAFDLSGLLRKDASGNFELLVGDVTGKKRQLEAATPINEKTIAVNLQAHSNKAGIAATFGADRVAQVLAYKPLVPA
;
A
#
# COMPACT_ATOMS: atom_id res chain seq x y z
N MET A 1 -54.48 21.22 -12.48
CA MET A 1 -55.10 20.66 -11.25
C MET A 1 -54.18 19.55 -10.74
N ALA A 2 -54.31 19.16 -9.47
CA ALA A 2 -53.27 18.39 -8.79
C ALA A 2 -53.20 16.91 -9.20
N ALA A 3 -51.97 16.40 -9.23
CA ALA A 3 -51.62 15.01 -8.94
C ALA A 3 -50.53 15.05 -7.85
N GLN A 4 -50.53 14.10 -6.93
CA GLN A 4 -49.70 14.15 -5.72
C GLN A 4 -48.37 13.41 -5.91
N CYS A 5 -47.26 13.98 -5.45
CA CYS A 5 -46.02 13.24 -5.26
C CYS A 5 -46.10 12.46 -3.94
N PRO A 6 -45.80 11.14 -3.91
CA PRO A 6 -45.63 10.39 -2.67
C PRO A 6 -44.39 10.84 -1.89
N ASN A 7 -44.51 10.83 -0.56
CA ASN A 7 -43.50 11.30 0.40
C ASN A 7 -42.08 10.73 0.15
N HIS A 8 -41.07 11.61 0.09
CA HIS A 8 -39.65 11.25 0.10
C HIS A 8 -38.98 11.82 1.37
N PRO A 9 -38.72 11.01 2.42
CA PRO A 9 -38.44 11.51 3.77
C PRO A 9 -36.96 11.80 4.06
N HIS A 10 -36.32 12.68 3.28
CA HIS A 10 -34.96 13.14 3.54
C HIS A 10 -34.82 14.65 3.35
N LEU A 11 -35.30 15.43 4.32
CA LEU A 11 -34.87 16.79 4.69
C LEU A 11 -35.80 17.33 5.80
N ASP A 12 -35.43 17.12 7.07
CA ASP A 12 -36.02 17.86 8.19
C ASP A 12 -34.93 18.69 8.88
N LEU A 13 -34.80 19.95 8.47
CA LEU A 13 -33.85 20.92 8.99
C LEU A 13 -34.51 21.83 10.02
N CYS A 14 -35.14 21.24 11.04
CA CYS A 14 -35.73 21.95 12.17
C CYS A 14 -35.31 21.37 13.53
N SER A 15 -34.82 22.24 14.42
CA SER A 15 -34.32 21.83 15.74
C SER A 15 -35.43 21.66 16.77
N THR A 16 -35.50 20.49 17.42
CA THR A 16 -36.16 20.33 18.73
C THR A 16 -35.20 19.72 19.74
N HIS A 17 -34.99 20.39 20.88
CA HIS A 17 -34.26 19.81 22.00
C HIS A 17 -35.10 18.73 22.70
N SER A 18 -34.58 17.49 22.75
CA SER A 18 -34.95 16.50 23.76
C SER A 18 -33.68 15.86 24.33
N THR A 19 -33.43 16.05 25.62
CA THR A 19 -32.24 15.55 26.29
C THR A 19 -32.37 14.07 26.65
N SER A 20 -31.59 13.21 26.01
CA SER A 20 -31.30 11.85 26.50
C SER A 20 -29.79 11.57 26.39
N THR A 21 -29.10 11.55 27.53
CA THR A 21 -27.63 11.42 27.59
C THR A 21 -27.19 9.97 27.70
N THR A 22 -26.78 9.38 26.57
CA THR A 22 -25.91 8.20 26.51
C THR A 22 -24.97 8.35 25.32
N LEU A 23 -23.74 8.80 25.58
CA LEU A 23 -22.63 8.72 24.63
C LEU A 23 -21.70 7.60 25.12
N GLU A 24 -21.54 6.57 24.30
CA GLU A 24 -20.40 5.65 24.38
C GLU A 24 -19.50 5.99 23.20
N GLU A 25 -18.39 6.69 23.47
CA GLU A 25 -17.28 6.75 22.52
C GLU A 25 -16.59 5.40 22.54
N VAL A 26 -16.67 4.66 21.42
CA VAL A 26 -16.00 3.37 21.27
C VAL A 26 -14.63 3.61 20.66
N ASP A 27 -13.63 3.78 21.52
CA ASP A 27 -12.23 3.75 21.15
C ASP A 27 -11.85 2.32 20.74
N ILE A 28 -11.58 2.11 19.44
CA ILE A 28 -11.17 0.79 18.88
C ILE A 28 -9.69 0.84 18.47
N ASN A 29 -8.83 1.31 19.36
CA ASN A 29 -7.44 0.88 19.41
C ASN A 29 -6.97 0.66 20.86
N HIS A 30 -6.77 -0.61 21.22
CA HIS A 30 -6.37 -1.14 22.54
C HIS A 30 -7.42 -1.06 23.68
N GLY A 31 -7.34 -2.01 24.61
CA GLY A 31 -8.42 -2.32 25.54
C GLY A 31 -8.45 -1.55 26.87
N ALA A 32 -9.51 -0.77 27.08
CA ALA A 32 -10.19 -0.40 28.33
C ALA A 32 -9.41 -0.31 29.68
N ARG A 33 -9.41 0.89 30.31
CA ARG A 33 -9.75 1.09 31.76
C ARG A 33 -9.90 2.57 32.23
N ASN A 34 -11.13 2.92 32.61
CA ASN A 34 -11.63 4.00 33.50
C ASN A 34 -10.71 5.12 34.09
N SER A 35 -10.79 6.31 33.48
CA SER A 35 -11.48 7.54 33.96
C SER A 35 -11.27 8.17 35.36
N ALA A 36 -11.05 9.50 35.36
CA ALA A 36 -11.36 10.49 36.42
C ALA A 36 -11.67 11.87 35.77
N ARG A 37 -12.22 12.86 36.51
CA ARG A 37 -12.81 14.13 35.96
C ARG A 37 -12.23 15.41 36.59
N ILE A 38 -12.37 16.57 35.90
CA ILE A 38 -12.84 17.89 36.43
C ILE A 38 -13.07 18.91 35.27
N ALA A 39 -13.81 20.02 35.50
CA ALA A 39 -14.33 21.00 34.52
C ALA A 39 -13.43 22.28 34.39
N MET A 40 -13.67 23.33 33.56
CA MET A 40 -14.91 24.16 33.47
C MET A 40 -14.86 25.29 32.38
N ALA A 41 -16.04 25.72 31.90
CA ALA A 41 -16.45 27.08 31.44
C ALA A 41 -16.10 27.69 30.04
N LEU A 42 -17.05 28.50 29.54
CA LEU A 42 -17.14 29.36 28.31
C LEU A 42 -16.95 30.89 28.68
N PRO A 43 -17.23 31.96 27.87
CA PRO A 43 -17.86 32.11 26.51
C PRO A 43 -17.31 33.19 25.49
N LEU A 44 -17.74 33.10 24.21
CA LEU A 44 -18.09 34.14 23.16
C LEU A 44 -17.22 35.45 22.96
N VAL A 45 -17.31 36.30 21.91
CA VAL A 45 -18.34 36.75 20.92
C VAL A 45 -17.68 37.11 19.54
N ALA A 46 -18.44 37.22 18.44
CA ALA A 46 -17.97 37.47 17.05
C ALA A 46 -18.33 38.85 16.44
N ALA A 47 -17.73 39.24 15.29
CA ALA A 47 -18.29 40.16 14.26
C ALA A 47 -17.50 40.23 12.91
N ARG A 48 -18.19 40.57 11.80
CA ARG A 48 -17.77 40.91 10.39
C ARG A 48 -18.69 42.07 9.88
N PRO A 49 -18.76 42.57 8.61
CA PRO A 49 -18.04 42.33 7.33
C PRO A 49 -17.31 43.63 6.84
N SER A 50 -17.18 44.16 5.58
CA SER A 50 -17.58 43.94 4.15
C SER A 50 -16.68 44.87 3.23
N PHE A 51 -16.82 45.17 1.91
CA PHE A 51 -17.75 44.88 0.78
C PHE A 51 -17.11 45.32 -0.59
N ALA A 52 -17.46 44.67 -1.73
CA ALA A 52 -17.53 45.20 -3.12
C ALA A 52 -16.23 45.69 -3.86
N THR A 53 -16.14 45.91 -5.20
CA THR A 53 -16.66 45.30 -6.47
C THR A 53 -15.94 46.00 -7.68
N GLY A 54 -15.61 45.33 -8.80
CA GLY A 54 -15.03 45.99 -10.01
C GLY A 54 -15.03 45.15 -11.30
N LEU A 55 -15.18 45.77 -12.49
CA LEU A 55 -15.67 45.14 -13.74
C LEU A 55 -14.68 45.20 -14.97
N LEU A 56 -14.76 44.16 -15.84
CA LEU A 56 -14.27 43.93 -17.23
C LEU A 56 -13.42 44.95 -18.02
N VAL A 57 -12.59 44.43 -18.96
CA VAL A 57 -12.72 44.57 -20.45
C VAL A 57 -11.78 43.58 -21.19
N MET A 58 -12.13 43.13 -22.41
CA MET A 58 -11.32 42.24 -23.29
C MET A 58 -10.94 42.87 -24.64
N VAL A 59 -9.86 42.38 -25.27
CA VAL A 59 -9.56 42.43 -26.72
C VAL A 59 -8.85 41.10 -27.10
N ALA A 60 -9.06 40.57 -28.32
CA ALA A 60 -8.68 39.20 -28.73
C ALA A 60 -7.61 39.13 -29.84
N ALA A 61 -6.99 37.96 -30.04
CA ALA A 61 -6.08 37.68 -31.18
C ALA A 61 -6.14 36.20 -31.66
N SER A 62 -6.27 36.03 -32.98
CA SER A 62 -6.50 34.81 -33.77
C SER A 62 -5.59 33.59 -33.59
N VAL A 63 -6.16 32.40 -33.83
CA VAL A 63 -5.58 31.04 -33.80
C VAL A 63 -4.65 30.71 -34.99
N MET A 64 -3.63 29.88 -34.75
CA MET A 64 -3.14 28.86 -35.69
C MET A 64 -3.03 27.51 -34.96
N GLY A 65 -3.54 26.44 -35.57
CA GLY A 65 -3.72 25.15 -34.89
C GLY A 65 -2.65 24.10 -35.19
N VAL A 66 -2.50 23.16 -34.25
CA VAL A 66 -1.84 21.85 -34.39
C VAL A 66 -2.73 20.86 -33.62
N ASP A 67 -2.94 19.66 -34.15
CA ASP A 67 -3.89 18.70 -33.57
C ASP A 67 -3.49 18.26 -32.15
N ALA A 68 -4.29 18.68 -31.16
CA ALA A 68 -4.27 18.16 -29.81
C ALA A 68 -5.45 17.19 -29.63
N HIS A 69 -5.18 15.97 -29.17
CA HIS A 69 -6.26 15.08 -28.71
C HIS A 69 -6.86 15.64 -27.42
N ASP A 70 -8.13 16.02 -27.49
CA ASP A 70 -8.82 16.69 -26.38
C ASP A 70 -9.08 15.74 -25.21
N HIS A 71 -8.55 16.11 -24.05
CA HIS A 71 -8.65 15.40 -22.78
C HIS A 71 -9.10 16.37 -21.66
N GLY A 72 -10.20 17.08 -21.89
CA GLY A 72 -11.02 17.65 -20.81
C GLY A 72 -11.65 16.58 -19.90
N MET A 73 -12.24 17.00 -18.77
CA MET A 73 -13.00 16.09 -17.90
C MET A 73 -14.24 15.55 -18.62
N SER A 74 -14.43 14.23 -18.64
CA SER A 74 -15.61 13.60 -19.23
C SER A 74 -16.86 13.72 -18.33
N CYS A 75 -18.05 13.44 -18.89
CA CYS A 75 -19.29 13.29 -18.11
C CYS A 75 -19.12 12.24 -16.97
N GLY A 76 -18.24 11.24 -17.18
CA GLY A 76 -17.85 10.26 -16.16
C GLY A 76 -17.11 10.89 -14.97
N ASN A 77 -16.05 11.69 -15.21
CA ASN A 77 -15.28 12.35 -14.14
C ASN A 77 -16.18 13.19 -13.22
N VAL A 78 -17.11 13.95 -13.81
CA VAL A 78 -18.07 14.79 -13.06
C VAL A 78 -19.11 13.96 -12.31
N ARG A 79 -19.64 12.89 -12.94
CA ARG A 79 -20.58 11.95 -12.30
C ARG A 79 -19.95 11.26 -11.08
N THR A 80 -18.68 10.88 -11.17
CA THR A 80 -17.91 10.24 -10.09
C THR A 80 -17.60 11.18 -8.93
N PHE A 81 -17.25 12.44 -9.21
CA PHE A 81 -16.92 13.41 -8.15
C PHE A 81 -18.17 13.90 -7.38
N TYR A 82 -19.33 14.01 -8.03
CA TYR A 82 -20.50 14.72 -7.48
C TYR A 82 -21.81 13.91 -7.41
N GLN A 83 -21.82 12.62 -7.73
CA GLN A 83 -23.02 11.74 -7.73
C GLN A 83 -24.22 12.26 -8.56
N ALA A 84 -24.00 13.24 -9.44
CA ALA A 84 -25.05 13.86 -10.23
C ALA A 84 -25.54 12.90 -11.34
N GLN A 85 -26.51 12.04 -11.00
CA GLN A 85 -27.15 11.12 -11.94
C GLN A 85 -27.76 11.85 -13.16
N ASN A 86 -28.13 13.13 -12.98
CA ASN A 86 -28.71 13.99 -14.01
C ASN A 86 -27.68 14.58 -15.01
N CYS A 87 -26.38 14.27 -14.90
CA CYS A 87 -25.34 14.79 -15.82
C CYS A 87 -25.50 14.31 -17.27
N CYS A 88 -25.90 13.05 -17.48
CA CYS A 88 -25.91 12.40 -18.78
C CYS A 88 -27.23 11.63 -18.94
N SER A 89 -28.20 12.21 -19.66
CA SER A 89 -29.53 11.62 -19.90
C SER A 89 -29.45 10.30 -20.67
N GLU A 90 -30.27 9.30 -20.31
CA GLU A 90 -30.37 8.07 -21.12
C GLU A 90 -30.97 8.39 -22.51
N GLY A 91 -30.14 8.23 -23.56
CA GLY A 91 -30.54 8.38 -24.96
C GLY A 91 -30.11 9.68 -25.64
N GLU A 92 -29.51 10.64 -24.94
CA GLU A 92 -28.91 11.82 -25.57
C GLU A 92 -27.42 11.58 -25.89
N THR A 93 -26.95 12.13 -27.01
CA THR A 93 -25.54 12.06 -27.41
C THR A 93 -24.66 12.65 -26.31
N SER A 94 -23.51 12.01 -26.05
CA SER A 94 -22.53 12.43 -25.05
C SER A 94 -22.36 13.95 -25.03
N VAL A 95 -22.86 14.59 -23.96
CA VAL A 95 -22.61 16.00 -23.69
C VAL A 95 -21.14 16.11 -23.31
N ALA A 96 -20.29 16.29 -24.32
CA ALA A 96 -19.03 16.97 -24.11
C ALA A 96 -19.39 18.32 -23.49
N LEU A 97 -18.93 18.55 -22.26
CA LEU A 97 -18.82 19.90 -21.75
C LEU A 97 -17.75 20.56 -22.61
N ASP A 98 -18.21 21.23 -23.67
CA ASP A 98 -17.33 21.85 -24.65
C ASP A 98 -16.63 23.04 -24.00
N PHE A 99 -15.48 22.74 -23.38
CA PHE A 99 -14.63 23.72 -22.75
C PHE A 99 -13.82 24.53 -23.78
N SER A 100 -14.04 24.33 -25.08
CA SER A 100 -13.45 25.18 -26.11
C SER A 100 -14.09 26.58 -26.09
N THR A 101 -13.45 27.48 -25.36
CA THR A 101 -13.24 28.81 -25.93
C THR A 101 -12.49 28.65 -27.26
N SER A 102 -12.56 29.66 -28.13
CA SER A 102 -11.98 29.65 -29.48
C SER A 102 -10.44 29.61 -29.55
N GLU A 103 -9.78 29.10 -28.50
CA GLU A 103 -8.32 29.04 -28.30
C GLU A 103 -7.86 27.63 -27.84
N GLY A 104 -8.75 26.63 -27.81
CA GLY A 104 -8.38 25.20 -27.85
C GLY A 104 -7.72 24.63 -26.58
N GLY A 105 -8.26 24.93 -25.39
CA GLY A 105 -7.68 24.54 -24.11
C GLY A 105 -8.44 23.44 -23.35
N SER A 106 -7.71 22.50 -22.74
CA SER A 106 -8.26 21.49 -21.82
C SER A 106 -8.80 22.11 -20.50
N PHE A 107 -9.52 21.31 -19.69
CA PHE A 107 -10.05 21.77 -18.40
C PHE A 107 -8.99 22.37 -17.46
N SER A 108 -7.76 21.84 -17.42
CA SER A 108 -6.70 22.44 -16.61
C SER A 108 -6.25 23.81 -17.14
N SER A 109 -6.23 24.03 -18.46
CA SER A 109 -5.97 25.38 -19.00
C SER A 109 -7.16 26.34 -18.85
N SER A 110 -8.40 25.82 -18.81
CA SER A 110 -9.60 26.64 -18.66
C SER A 110 -9.77 27.11 -17.22
N VAL A 111 -9.39 26.31 -16.22
CA VAL A 111 -9.42 26.69 -14.80
C VAL A 111 -8.08 27.29 -14.34
N CYS A 112 -6.94 26.74 -14.72
CA CYS A 112 -5.60 27.27 -14.45
C CYS A 112 -5.14 28.15 -15.64
N GLY A 113 -5.68 29.36 -15.74
CA GLY A 113 -5.45 30.25 -16.88
C GLY A 113 -3.98 30.64 -17.10
N ALA A 114 -3.60 30.95 -18.34
CA ALA A 114 -2.21 31.22 -18.74
C ALA A 114 -1.53 32.44 -18.07
N SER A 115 -2.28 33.25 -17.32
CA SER A 115 -1.78 34.36 -16.49
C SER A 115 -1.70 34.06 -15.00
N SER A 116 -2.14 32.87 -14.56
CA SER A 116 -1.95 32.41 -13.18
C SER A 116 -0.49 32.03 -12.90
N PRO A 117 -0.01 32.15 -11.65
CA PRO A 117 1.20 31.46 -11.21
C PRO A 117 1.06 29.95 -11.45
N ALA A 118 2.14 29.29 -11.90
CA ALA A 118 2.14 27.85 -12.15
C ALA A 118 1.77 27.08 -10.86
N GLY A 119 0.68 26.29 -10.91
CA GLY A 119 0.13 25.61 -9.74
C GLY A 119 -0.90 26.42 -8.94
N VAL A 120 -1.52 27.46 -9.52
CA VAL A 120 -2.67 28.17 -8.95
C VAL A 120 -3.80 28.21 -9.99
N CYS A 121 -4.91 27.54 -9.70
CA CYS A 121 -6.08 27.52 -10.58
C CYS A 121 -7.21 28.39 -10.03
N ASP A 122 -8.02 29.00 -10.91
CA ASP A 122 -9.11 29.88 -10.54
C ASP A 122 -10.29 29.07 -9.98
N CYS A 123 -10.33 28.97 -8.64
CA CYS A 123 -11.40 28.25 -7.96
C CYS A 123 -12.79 28.88 -8.19
N ALA A 124 -12.89 30.20 -8.37
CA ALA A 124 -14.18 30.83 -8.66
C ALA A 124 -14.70 30.37 -10.03
N LYS A 125 -13.81 30.21 -11.01
CA LYS A 125 -14.13 29.63 -12.31
C LYS A 125 -14.41 28.13 -12.25
N ALA A 126 -13.67 27.36 -11.44
CA ALA A 126 -13.97 25.95 -11.18
C ALA A 126 -15.40 25.76 -10.62
N MET A 127 -15.72 26.50 -9.56
CA MET A 127 -17.05 26.50 -8.95
C MET A 127 -18.12 27.00 -9.92
N GLN A 128 -17.85 28.03 -10.73
CA GLN A 128 -18.81 28.57 -11.70
C GLN A 128 -19.14 27.56 -12.82
N LEU A 129 -18.17 26.78 -13.28
CA LEU A 129 -18.40 25.72 -14.28
C LEU A 129 -19.20 24.55 -13.68
N LEU A 130 -18.81 24.11 -12.48
CA LEU A 130 -19.37 22.91 -11.85
C LEU A 130 -20.71 23.14 -11.12
N ALA A 131 -20.98 24.35 -10.59
CA ALA A 131 -22.28 24.68 -9.98
C ALA A 131 -23.45 24.76 -10.98
N GLN A 132 -23.18 24.59 -12.28
CA GLN A 132 -24.20 24.39 -13.31
C GLN A 132 -24.74 22.94 -13.34
N VAL A 133 -24.05 22.00 -12.67
CA VAL A 133 -24.44 20.60 -12.58
C VAL A 133 -25.40 20.38 -11.39
N PRO A 134 -26.62 19.86 -11.60
CA PRO A 134 -27.57 19.65 -10.52
C PRO A 134 -27.07 18.67 -9.45
N GLY A 135 -27.05 19.12 -8.19
CA GLY A 135 -26.60 18.34 -7.04
C GLY A 135 -25.20 18.70 -6.53
N VAL A 136 -24.41 19.43 -7.31
CA VAL A 136 -23.08 19.91 -6.88
C VAL A 136 -23.20 20.86 -5.68
N GLN A 137 -22.53 20.50 -4.59
CA GLN A 137 -22.24 21.41 -3.48
C GLN A 137 -20.74 21.43 -3.19
N PHE A 138 -20.26 22.58 -2.75
CA PHE A 138 -18.87 22.81 -2.41
C PHE A 138 -18.72 23.04 -0.90
N PRO A 139 -17.72 22.42 -0.24
CA PRO A 139 -17.30 22.84 1.10
C PRO A 139 -17.00 24.35 1.13
N ALA A 140 -17.31 25.02 2.24
CA ALA A 140 -17.06 26.46 2.38
C ALA A 140 -15.57 26.84 2.22
N GLU A 141 -14.67 25.90 2.57
CA GLU A 141 -13.21 26.04 2.46
C GLU A 141 -12.65 25.61 1.08
N PHE A 142 -13.48 25.18 0.13
CA PHE A 142 -13.02 24.62 -1.14
C PHE A 142 -12.06 25.56 -1.89
N CYS A 143 -12.34 26.87 -1.93
CA CYS A 143 -11.43 27.84 -2.57
C CYS A 143 -10.22 28.26 -1.72
N SER A 144 -10.28 28.09 -0.40
CA SER A 144 -9.09 28.18 0.46
C SER A 144 -8.12 27.06 0.04
N GLN A 145 -8.63 25.83 0.08
CA GLN A 145 -7.82 24.60 -0.04
C GLN A 145 -7.42 24.29 -1.49
N MET A 146 -8.17 24.76 -2.49
CA MET A 146 -7.72 24.67 -3.89
C MET A 146 -6.39 25.43 -4.09
N ALA A 147 -6.20 26.56 -3.40
CA ALA A 147 -4.94 27.30 -3.46
C ALA A 147 -3.75 26.53 -2.87
N ASP A 148 -4.00 25.44 -2.13
CA ASP A 148 -2.99 24.55 -1.54
C ASP A 148 -2.76 23.26 -2.36
N VAL A 149 -3.59 22.97 -3.36
CA VAL A 149 -3.33 21.88 -4.33
C VAL A 149 -2.09 22.22 -5.17
N LYS A 150 -1.22 21.23 -5.42
CA LYS A 150 0.08 21.41 -6.11
C LYS A 150 0.31 20.36 -7.20
N PRO A 151 1.15 20.67 -8.21
CA PRO A 151 1.61 19.65 -9.15
C PRO A 151 2.50 18.61 -8.47
N VAL A 152 2.52 17.37 -8.98
CA VAL A 152 3.37 16.29 -8.45
C VAL A 152 4.85 16.71 -8.37
N GLY A 153 5.48 16.39 -7.24
CA GLY A 153 6.88 16.71 -6.92
C GLY A 153 7.12 18.16 -6.50
N TYR A 154 6.07 18.94 -6.22
CA TYR A 154 6.20 20.34 -5.80
C TYR A 154 6.76 20.46 -4.38
N HIS A 155 6.33 19.61 -3.45
CA HIS A 155 6.84 19.65 -2.08
C HIS A 155 8.29 19.12 -2.03
N ASP A 156 9.15 19.84 -1.31
CA ASP A 156 10.56 19.50 -1.09
C ASP A 156 10.92 19.35 0.40
N GLN A 157 9.92 19.48 1.27
CA GLN A 157 10.07 19.39 2.73
C GLN A 157 9.60 17.99 3.20
N PRO A 158 10.50 17.14 3.72
CA PRO A 158 10.11 15.83 4.24
C PRO A 158 9.23 15.96 5.49
N ILE A 159 8.28 15.04 5.66
CA ILE A 159 7.47 14.89 6.89
C ILE A 159 8.33 14.26 8.02
N CYS A 160 9.26 13.37 7.66
CA CYS A 160 10.21 12.77 8.62
C CYS A 160 11.30 13.73 9.09
N GLU A 161 11.83 13.46 10.27
CA GLU A 161 12.88 14.25 10.93
C GLU A 161 13.98 13.36 11.51
N ALA A 162 15.15 13.95 11.75
CA ALA A 162 16.31 13.28 12.31
C ALA A 162 16.25 13.21 13.84
N SER A 163 15.63 14.20 14.50
CA SER A 163 15.34 14.22 15.94
C SER A 163 14.09 15.07 16.17
N ASP A 164 13.35 14.79 17.24
CA ASP A 164 12.21 15.58 17.71
C ASP A 164 12.55 17.09 17.84
N ALA A 165 11.60 17.95 17.49
CA ALA A 165 11.77 19.40 17.50
C ALA A 165 12.00 20.01 18.90
N GLY A 166 11.61 19.32 19.96
CA GLY A 166 11.73 19.74 21.35
C GLY A 166 11.05 21.08 21.62
N THR A 167 11.88 22.10 21.87
CA THR A 167 11.44 23.48 22.09
C THR A 167 11.97 24.45 21.03
N ASN A 168 12.51 23.95 19.91
CA ASN A 168 13.02 24.81 18.84
C ASN A 168 11.87 25.39 18.00
N PRO A 169 11.60 26.71 18.05
CA PRO A 169 10.48 27.30 17.32
C PRO A 169 10.63 27.18 15.79
N ASP A 170 11.86 27.11 15.26
CA ASP A 170 12.08 26.99 13.82
C ASP A 170 11.63 25.63 13.26
N TYR A 171 11.60 24.59 14.11
CA TYR A 171 11.12 23.24 13.77
C TYR A 171 9.63 23.03 14.11
N LEU A 172 8.96 24.03 14.69
CA LEU A 172 7.55 24.01 15.10
C LEU A 172 6.69 24.95 14.23
N VAL A 173 7.02 25.05 12.94
CA VAL A 173 6.30 25.86 11.94
C VAL A 173 5.58 24.95 10.96
N ASP A 174 4.27 25.15 10.80
CA ASP A 174 3.46 24.43 9.83
C ASP A 174 3.80 24.80 8.37
N GLY A 175 3.71 23.82 7.47
CA GLY A 175 4.22 23.95 6.10
C GLY A 175 5.75 23.96 5.99
N LYS A 176 6.47 23.45 7.01
CA LYS A 176 7.93 23.26 7.00
C LYS A 176 8.34 21.93 7.62
N ALA A 177 9.47 21.38 7.17
CA ALA A 177 10.09 20.21 7.79
C ALA A 177 10.54 20.49 9.24
N GLY A 178 10.77 19.42 10.00
CA GLY A 178 11.43 19.45 11.31
C GLY A 178 12.95 19.52 11.18
N ASN A 179 13.66 18.84 12.08
CA ASN A 179 15.10 18.68 11.97
C ASN A 179 15.47 17.76 10.78
N THR A 180 16.05 18.28 9.70
CA THR A 180 16.45 17.49 8.51
C THR A 180 17.92 17.08 8.47
N ASN A 181 18.65 17.21 9.58
CA ASN A 181 20.05 16.80 9.69
C ASN A 181 20.17 15.27 9.90
N PHE A 182 19.72 14.49 8.92
CA PHE A 182 19.73 13.01 8.96
C PHE A 182 21.18 12.48 9.07
N PRO A 183 21.50 11.61 10.04
CA PRO A 183 22.89 11.29 10.38
C PRO A 183 23.59 10.39 9.36
N HIS A 184 22.85 9.51 8.68
CA HIS A 184 23.38 8.46 7.82
C HIS A 184 22.88 8.55 6.37
N GLY A 185 22.68 9.76 5.86
CA GLY A 185 22.38 10.04 4.45
C GLY A 185 21.19 10.95 4.21
N ASN A 186 21.20 11.65 3.07
CA ASN A 186 20.20 12.66 2.74
C ASN A 186 18.87 12.05 2.29
N ILE A 187 17.76 12.70 2.64
CA ILE A 187 16.41 12.40 2.16
C ILE A 187 15.88 13.61 1.38
N LYS A 188 15.28 13.37 0.21
CA LYS A 188 14.47 14.33 -0.56
C LYS A 188 13.08 13.77 -0.84
N VAL A 189 12.11 14.65 -1.09
CA VAL A 189 10.75 14.28 -1.50
C VAL A 189 10.72 14.06 -3.02
N LEU A 190 10.14 12.94 -3.46
CA LEU A 190 9.83 12.67 -4.87
C LEU A 190 8.41 13.09 -5.21
N ALA A 191 7.44 12.78 -4.35
CA ALA A 191 6.04 13.18 -4.49
C ALA A 191 5.32 13.24 -3.13
N THR A 192 4.21 13.96 -3.07
CA THR A 192 3.34 14.06 -1.90
C THR A 192 1.89 13.75 -2.29
N VAL A 193 1.19 12.98 -1.46
CA VAL A 193 -0.22 12.62 -1.67
C VAL A 193 -1.09 13.88 -1.55
N GLY A 194 -2.10 14.03 -2.42
CA GLY A 194 -2.83 15.28 -2.64
C GLY A 194 -2.23 16.17 -3.74
N GLU A 195 -1.03 15.87 -4.25
CA GLU A 195 -0.53 16.48 -5.48
C GLU A 195 -1.21 15.89 -6.74
N VAL A 196 -1.20 16.64 -7.84
CA VAL A 196 -1.99 16.37 -9.06
C VAL A 196 -1.12 16.46 -10.33
N ASP A 197 -1.30 15.58 -11.33
CA ASP A 197 -0.71 15.83 -12.66
C ASP A 197 -1.50 16.94 -13.38
N PRO A 198 -0.88 18.09 -13.72
CA PRO A 198 -1.58 19.24 -14.30
C PRO A 198 -2.15 19.02 -15.71
N ARG A 199 -1.88 17.88 -16.36
CA ARG A 199 -2.45 17.53 -17.69
C ARG A 199 -3.64 16.58 -17.59
N THR A 200 -3.59 15.59 -16.69
CA THR A 200 -4.66 14.59 -16.54
C THR A 200 -5.68 14.95 -15.47
N GLY A 201 -5.30 15.80 -14.50
CA GLY A 201 -6.09 16.06 -13.31
C GLY A 201 -6.11 14.90 -12.30
N SER A 202 -5.30 13.85 -12.51
CA SER A 202 -5.20 12.73 -11.57
C SER A 202 -4.50 13.17 -10.28
N MET A 203 -5.19 13.01 -9.15
CA MET A 203 -4.68 13.27 -7.81
C MET A 203 -4.08 12.01 -7.19
N LEU A 204 -2.87 12.13 -6.63
CA LEU A 204 -2.29 11.11 -5.77
C LEU A 204 -3.14 10.97 -4.51
N THR A 205 -3.60 9.75 -4.21
CA THR A 205 -4.64 9.45 -3.20
C THR A 205 -4.22 8.25 -2.37
N GLY A 206 -4.54 8.24 -1.08
CA GLY A 206 -4.17 7.18 -0.14
C GLY A 206 -2.70 7.24 0.27
N VAL A 207 -2.40 6.67 1.42
CA VAL A 207 -1.05 6.63 1.99
C VAL A 207 -0.19 5.62 1.20
N PRO A 208 1.01 5.99 0.70
CA PRO A 208 1.82 5.11 -0.14
C PRO A 208 2.51 4.10 0.76
N ASP A 209 2.48 2.81 0.40
CA ASP A 209 3.05 1.75 1.24
C ASP A 209 4.10 0.93 0.45
N GLY A 210 3.69 0.05 -0.45
CA GLY A 210 4.61 -0.69 -1.31
C GLY A 210 4.98 0.08 -2.57
N LEU A 211 6.12 -0.24 -3.17
CA LEU A 211 6.62 0.49 -4.33
C LEU A 211 7.60 -0.31 -5.20
N GLY A 212 7.78 0.17 -6.43
CA GLY A 212 8.85 -0.26 -7.31
C GLY A 212 9.14 0.74 -8.43
N ALA A 213 10.16 0.46 -9.23
CA ALA A 213 10.44 1.26 -10.42
C ALA A 213 11.05 0.46 -11.60
N TYR A 214 10.68 0.84 -12.82
CA TYR A 214 11.18 0.25 -14.07
C TYR A 214 11.42 1.30 -15.16
N LEU A 215 12.08 0.89 -16.24
CA LEU A 215 12.25 1.72 -17.44
C LEU A 215 11.01 1.61 -18.32
N LYS A 216 10.21 2.67 -18.38
CA LYS A 216 9.08 2.77 -19.32
C LYS A 216 9.57 2.99 -20.75
N ASP A 217 10.60 3.82 -20.88
CA ASP A 217 11.36 4.08 -22.10
C ASP A 217 12.80 4.45 -21.72
N ALA A 218 13.66 4.75 -22.70
CA ALA A 218 15.09 4.94 -22.48
C ALA A 218 15.41 6.10 -21.52
N ASP A 219 14.56 7.13 -21.54
CA ASP A 219 14.71 8.40 -20.83
C ASP A 219 13.74 8.54 -19.66
N THR A 220 12.90 7.54 -19.38
CA THR A 220 11.81 7.63 -18.40
C THR A 220 11.80 6.45 -17.44
N VAL A 221 12.07 6.75 -16.17
CA VAL A 221 11.82 5.82 -15.05
C VAL A 221 10.37 5.98 -14.63
N ARG A 222 9.60 4.91 -14.67
CA ARG A 222 8.29 4.85 -14.02
C ARG A 222 8.50 4.31 -12.61
N LEU A 223 8.24 5.15 -11.62
CA LEU A 223 7.92 4.70 -10.27
C LEU A 223 6.47 4.25 -10.24
N ILE A 224 6.17 3.21 -9.49
CA ILE A 224 4.82 2.73 -9.20
C ILE A 224 4.71 2.45 -7.71
N TYR A 225 3.57 2.76 -7.11
CA TYR A 225 3.26 2.48 -5.71
C TYR A 225 1.78 2.12 -5.57
N GLN A 226 1.43 1.24 -4.63
CA GLN A 226 0.02 1.13 -4.22
C GLN A 226 -0.20 2.04 -3.02
N SER A 227 -1.41 2.59 -2.93
CA SER A 227 -1.83 3.33 -1.76
C SER A 227 -2.68 2.44 -0.86
N GLU A 228 -2.32 2.31 0.39
CA GLU A 228 -3.28 1.92 1.43
C GLU A 228 -4.32 3.05 1.59
N ALA A 229 -5.60 2.71 1.62
CA ALA A 229 -6.67 3.65 1.96
C ALA A 229 -7.91 2.91 2.49
N TYR A 230 -8.17 3.07 3.78
CA TYR A 230 -9.23 2.35 4.51
C TYR A 230 -10.66 2.74 4.10
N GLY A 231 -10.83 3.86 3.38
CA GLY A 231 -12.13 4.30 2.85
C GLY A 231 -13.25 4.29 3.91
N GLN A 232 -14.32 3.54 3.65
CA GLN A 232 -15.48 3.43 4.55
C GLN A 232 -15.36 2.34 5.63
N LEU A 233 -14.22 1.63 5.77
CA LEU A 233 -14.04 0.57 6.78
C LEU A 233 -14.17 1.10 8.23
N VAL A 234 -13.91 2.39 8.44
CA VAL A 234 -14.20 3.11 9.68
C VAL A 234 -15.10 4.30 9.39
N THR A 235 -16.13 4.52 10.22
CA THR A 235 -17.19 5.52 10.01
C THR A 235 -16.72 6.98 10.10
N SER A 236 -15.45 7.21 10.43
CA SER A 236 -14.82 8.53 10.56
C SER A 236 -13.94 8.93 9.37
N ASN A 237 -13.68 8.01 8.43
CA ASN A 237 -12.87 8.29 7.23
C ASN A 237 -13.76 8.67 6.02
N PRO A 238 -13.28 9.56 5.14
CA PRO A 238 -14.01 9.90 3.92
C PRO A 238 -13.87 8.79 2.86
N GLU A 239 -14.92 8.60 2.06
CA GLU A 239 -14.82 7.83 0.81
C GLU A 239 -13.82 8.54 -0.13
N SER A 240 -12.73 7.87 -0.51
CA SER A 240 -11.63 8.47 -1.28
C SER A 240 -12.02 8.79 -2.73
N TYR A 241 -11.19 9.54 -3.45
CA TYR A 241 -11.39 9.91 -4.85
C TYR A 241 -11.56 8.65 -5.73
N PRO A 242 -12.74 8.36 -6.31
CA PRO A 242 -12.92 7.08 -7.00
C PRO A 242 -12.22 7.03 -8.36
N TRP A 243 -11.80 5.82 -8.74
CA TRP A 243 -11.20 5.52 -10.04
C TRP A 243 -12.07 4.57 -10.87
N MET A 244 -11.97 4.68 -12.19
CA MET A 244 -12.83 3.98 -13.15
C MET A 244 -12.08 2.81 -13.81
N VAL A 245 -12.80 1.74 -14.12
CA VAL A 245 -12.26 0.57 -14.84
C VAL A 245 -13.18 0.13 -15.99
N ASN A 246 -12.67 -0.80 -16.81
CA ASN A 246 -13.47 -1.60 -17.75
C ASN A 246 -14.25 -0.75 -18.77
N GLY A 247 -13.60 0.33 -19.26
CA GLY A 247 -14.24 1.28 -20.18
C GLY A 247 -15.19 2.28 -19.49
N ASN A 248 -14.95 2.58 -18.21
CA ASN A 248 -15.78 3.40 -17.33
C ASN A 248 -17.16 2.79 -17.00
N THR A 249 -17.29 1.46 -17.04
CA THR A 249 -18.54 0.75 -16.69
C THR A 249 -18.66 0.38 -15.22
N ALA A 250 -17.55 0.41 -14.47
CA ALA A 250 -17.50 0.16 -13.02
C ALA A 250 -16.44 1.06 -12.36
N SER A 251 -16.54 1.24 -11.05
CA SER A 251 -15.70 2.16 -10.29
C SER A 251 -15.33 1.65 -8.89
N PHE A 252 -14.13 2.00 -8.43
CA PHE A 252 -13.60 1.69 -7.10
C PHE A 252 -13.33 2.97 -6.30
N THR A 253 -13.58 2.92 -5.00
CA THR A 253 -13.01 3.81 -3.97
C THR A 253 -12.09 3.00 -3.05
N GLY A 254 -11.50 3.62 -2.05
CA GLY A 254 -10.48 3.03 -1.19
C GLY A 254 -9.12 3.16 -1.84
N SER A 255 -8.40 2.03 -1.95
CA SER A 255 -7.01 1.96 -2.42
C SER A 255 -6.87 2.11 -3.94
N HIS A 256 -5.67 2.50 -4.37
CA HIS A 256 -5.28 2.75 -5.76
C HIS A 256 -3.91 2.10 -6.04
N ILE A 257 -3.57 1.96 -7.32
CA ILE A 257 -2.18 1.78 -7.75
C ILE A 257 -1.82 2.99 -8.62
N HIS A 258 -0.84 3.79 -8.19
CA HIS A 258 -0.43 5.01 -8.88
C HIS A 258 0.91 4.83 -9.57
N PHE A 259 1.08 5.42 -10.76
CA PHE A 259 2.38 5.58 -11.39
C PHE A 259 2.84 7.04 -11.34
N ILE A 260 4.16 7.25 -11.31
CA ILE A 260 4.81 8.54 -11.58
C ILE A 260 5.98 8.30 -12.54
N ASP A 261 5.87 8.89 -13.72
CA ASP A 261 6.93 8.93 -14.74
C ASP A 261 7.89 10.07 -14.42
N TYR A 262 9.19 9.76 -14.28
CA TYR A 262 10.27 10.72 -14.05
C TYR A 262 11.28 10.71 -15.21
N ASP A 263 11.85 11.88 -15.52
CA ASP A 263 13.02 11.95 -16.39
C ASP A 263 14.22 11.26 -15.73
N ARG A 264 14.73 10.23 -16.40
CA ARG A 264 15.81 9.37 -15.93
C ARG A 264 17.13 10.12 -15.78
N SER A 265 17.42 11.10 -16.64
CA SER A 265 18.64 11.89 -16.56
C SER A 265 18.63 12.83 -15.38
N MET A 266 17.49 13.47 -15.09
CA MET A 266 17.33 14.33 -13.93
C MET A 266 17.30 13.54 -12.61
N LEU A 267 16.52 12.44 -12.56
CA LEU A 267 16.43 11.55 -11.40
C LEU A 267 17.81 10.97 -11.01
N ALA A 268 18.63 10.58 -11.99
CA ALA A 268 19.98 10.07 -11.74
C ALA A 268 20.93 11.06 -11.04
N THR A 269 20.61 12.36 -11.10
CA THR A 269 21.37 13.45 -10.42
C THR A 269 20.58 14.12 -9.29
N PHE A 270 19.36 13.67 -8.99
CA PHE A 270 18.47 14.38 -8.05
C PHE A 270 19.04 14.42 -6.62
N MET A 271 19.82 13.41 -6.23
CA MET A 271 20.45 13.29 -4.92
C MET A 271 21.90 13.79 -4.88
N ASP A 272 22.32 14.63 -5.84
CA ASP A 272 23.65 15.26 -5.87
C ASP A 272 23.66 16.69 -5.30
N ASP A 273 24.84 17.14 -4.88
CA ASP A 273 25.02 18.46 -4.29
C ASP A 273 24.70 19.59 -5.29
N GLY A 274 23.84 20.52 -4.87
CA GLY A 274 23.36 21.61 -5.72
C GLY A 274 22.26 21.21 -6.72
N ALA A 275 21.84 19.93 -6.78
CA ALA A 275 20.66 19.54 -7.54
C ALA A 275 19.38 20.14 -6.93
N PRO A 276 18.31 20.39 -7.73
CA PRO A 276 17.07 21.01 -7.26
C PRO A 276 16.47 20.35 -6.01
N SER A 277 15.79 21.13 -5.18
CA SER A 277 15.08 20.62 -4.00
C SER A 277 13.79 19.86 -4.38
N LYS A 278 13.07 20.37 -5.40
CA LYS A 278 11.77 19.86 -5.88
C LYS A 278 11.93 18.87 -7.02
N ALA A 279 11.21 17.76 -6.96
CA ALA A 279 11.12 16.78 -8.04
C ALA A 279 10.21 17.22 -9.20
N GLN A 280 9.39 18.27 -9.04
CA GLN A 280 8.43 18.74 -10.06
C GLN A 280 9.05 18.92 -11.45
N GLY A 281 10.28 19.44 -11.53
CA GLY A 281 10.96 19.69 -12.80
C GLY A 281 11.33 18.43 -13.59
N MET A 282 11.32 17.25 -12.96
CA MET A 282 11.60 15.96 -13.58
C MET A 282 10.35 15.08 -13.75
N VAL A 283 9.15 15.52 -13.33
CA VAL A 283 7.92 14.75 -13.53
C VAL A 283 7.48 14.80 -15.00
N LYS A 284 7.53 13.64 -15.66
CA LYS A 284 6.98 13.37 -16.99
C LYS A 284 5.49 12.98 -16.95
N GLY A 285 4.96 12.54 -15.80
CA GLY A 285 3.52 12.45 -15.52
C GLY A 285 3.10 11.53 -14.39
N ALA A 286 1.81 11.54 -14.03
CA ALA A 286 1.25 10.66 -13.02
C ALA A 286 -0.23 10.29 -13.26
N GLY A 287 -0.68 9.21 -12.64
CA GLY A 287 -2.07 8.75 -12.65
C GLY A 287 -2.25 7.36 -12.07
N ASN A 288 -3.48 6.83 -12.10
CA ASN A 288 -3.74 5.43 -11.75
C ASN A 288 -3.19 4.51 -12.86
N ALA A 289 -2.54 3.40 -12.48
CA ALA A 289 -1.94 2.42 -13.38
C ALA A 289 -2.94 1.37 -13.89
N VAL A 290 -4.10 1.23 -13.26
CA VAL A 290 -5.15 0.28 -13.60
C VAL A 290 -6.16 0.91 -14.56
N THR A 291 -6.50 0.19 -15.62
CA THR A 291 -7.53 0.55 -16.62
C THR A 291 -8.62 -0.52 -16.74
N MET A 292 -8.27 -1.78 -16.44
CA MET A 292 -9.15 -2.94 -16.45
C MET A 292 -9.00 -3.71 -15.14
N ALA A 293 -10.09 -4.25 -14.60
CA ALA A 293 -10.07 -5.07 -13.39
C ALA A 293 -10.86 -6.36 -13.59
N TYR A 294 -10.24 -7.49 -13.26
CA TYR A 294 -10.77 -8.85 -13.40
C TYR A 294 -10.90 -9.54 -12.04
N ASN A 295 -12.04 -10.19 -11.84
CA ASN A 295 -12.41 -10.87 -10.60
C ASN A 295 -11.85 -12.31 -10.51
N LEU A 296 -12.10 -13.02 -9.41
CA LEU A 296 -11.60 -14.40 -9.22
C LEU A 296 -12.18 -15.41 -10.22
N LYS A 297 -13.32 -15.09 -10.86
CA LYS A 297 -13.89 -15.85 -11.98
C LYS A 297 -13.24 -15.52 -13.34
N ARG A 298 -12.30 -14.55 -13.38
CA ARG A 298 -11.67 -13.95 -14.57
C ARG A 298 -12.65 -13.19 -15.47
N GLU A 299 -13.75 -12.72 -14.90
CA GLU A 299 -14.72 -11.82 -15.52
C GLU A 299 -14.28 -10.36 -15.26
N PRO A 300 -14.45 -9.42 -16.21
CA PRO A 300 -14.30 -8.00 -15.91
C PRO A 300 -15.30 -7.57 -14.83
N VAL A 301 -14.84 -6.86 -13.80
CA VAL A 301 -15.69 -6.31 -12.73
C VAL A 301 -16.73 -5.33 -13.30
N GLY A 302 -17.99 -5.55 -12.95
CA GLY A 302 -19.14 -4.75 -13.36
C GLY A 302 -19.62 -3.80 -12.25
N PRO A 303 -20.64 -2.97 -12.50
CA PRO A 303 -21.22 -2.12 -11.47
C PRO A 303 -22.01 -2.95 -10.45
N ARG A 304 -21.99 -2.52 -9.17
CA ARG A 304 -22.78 -3.13 -8.09
C ARG A 304 -24.27 -2.86 -8.27
N ASN A 305 -25.11 -3.78 -7.79
CA ASN A 305 -26.55 -3.55 -7.62
C ASN A 305 -26.82 -2.43 -6.59
N ARG A 306 -27.06 -1.20 -7.06
CA ARG A 306 -27.37 -0.04 -6.21
C ARG A 306 -28.87 0.13 -5.88
N THR A 307 -29.67 -0.95 -5.96
CA THR A 307 -31.11 -0.88 -5.66
C THR A 307 -31.37 -0.68 -4.16
N GLY A 308 -32.23 0.27 -3.79
CA GLY A 308 -32.62 0.50 -2.40
C GLY A 308 -31.50 1.13 -1.57
N ASP A 309 -31.03 0.39 -0.57
CA ASP A 309 -29.83 0.70 0.23
C ASP A 309 -28.51 0.36 -0.48
N GLY A 310 -28.58 -0.40 -1.59
CA GLY A 310 -27.41 -0.89 -2.31
C GLY A 310 -26.74 -2.11 -1.66
N LEU A 311 -27.39 -2.75 -0.69
CA LEU A 311 -26.94 -4.01 -0.07
C LEU A 311 -27.54 -5.24 -0.75
N GLN A 312 -28.44 -5.02 -1.72
CA GLN A 312 -29.06 -6.06 -2.53
C GLN A 312 -28.02 -6.85 -3.33
N PRO A 313 -28.14 -8.19 -3.44
CA PRO A 313 -27.10 -9.01 -4.03
C PRO A 313 -26.78 -8.66 -5.48
N THR A 314 -25.50 -8.79 -5.82
CA THR A 314 -24.95 -8.66 -7.17
C THR A 314 -24.40 -10.03 -7.57
N THR A 315 -24.95 -10.66 -8.60
CA THR A 315 -24.75 -12.11 -8.84
C THR A 315 -23.78 -12.45 -9.98
N SER A 316 -23.24 -11.45 -10.69
CA SER A 316 -22.29 -11.59 -11.79
C SER A 316 -21.26 -10.46 -11.74
N ASN A 317 -20.03 -10.67 -12.24
CA ASN A 317 -19.04 -9.61 -12.40
C ASN A 317 -18.69 -8.85 -11.09
N VAL A 318 -18.85 -9.50 -9.93
CA VAL A 318 -18.55 -8.92 -8.61
C VAL A 318 -17.05 -8.72 -8.41
N HIS A 319 -16.70 -7.87 -7.44
CA HIS A 319 -15.41 -7.91 -6.75
C HIS A 319 -15.58 -8.75 -5.49
N GLU A 320 -15.00 -9.97 -5.47
CA GLU A 320 -15.39 -11.00 -4.49
C GLU A 320 -15.17 -10.63 -3.02
N SER A 321 -14.12 -9.87 -2.69
CA SER A 321 -13.83 -9.46 -1.31
C SER A 321 -14.87 -8.54 -0.70
N ASN A 322 -15.76 -7.95 -1.52
CA ASN A 322 -16.82 -7.07 -1.04
C ASN A 322 -18.12 -7.83 -0.72
N VAL A 323 -18.20 -9.13 -1.03
CA VAL A 323 -19.44 -9.91 -1.01
C VAL A 323 -19.30 -11.30 -0.36
N ASP A 324 -20.44 -11.87 0.04
CA ASP A 324 -20.54 -13.30 0.31
C ASP A 324 -20.73 -14.12 -0.99
N ILE A 325 -20.82 -15.45 -0.86
CA ILE A 325 -21.01 -16.36 -1.99
C ILE A 325 -22.37 -16.21 -2.72
N GLU A 326 -23.36 -15.58 -2.09
CA GLU A 326 -24.66 -15.24 -2.71
C GLU A 326 -24.63 -13.89 -3.45
N GLY A 327 -23.57 -13.09 -3.23
CA GLY A 327 -23.37 -11.78 -3.82
C GLY A 327 -23.89 -10.61 -2.97
N ASN A 328 -24.31 -10.84 -1.72
CA ASN A 328 -24.73 -9.78 -0.81
C ASN A 328 -23.51 -8.94 -0.42
N TYR A 329 -23.66 -7.62 -0.33
CA TYR A 329 -22.54 -6.75 0.07
C TYR A 329 -22.32 -6.79 1.60
N ILE A 330 -21.09 -7.08 2.04
CA ILE A 330 -20.79 -7.36 3.46
C ILE A 330 -19.67 -6.51 4.06
N VAL A 331 -19.15 -5.49 3.37
CA VAL A 331 -18.01 -4.68 3.87
C VAL A 331 -18.42 -3.77 5.04
N GLY A 332 -17.63 -3.81 6.10
CA GLY A 332 -17.87 -3.08 7.34
C GLY A 332 -18.81 -3.85 8.28
N LYS A 333 -18.62 -3.70 9.60
CA LYS A 333 -19.42 -4.40 10.64
C LYS A 333 -20.94 -4.17 10.53
N THR A 334 -21.36 -3.11 9.84
CA THR A 334 -22.76 -2.74 9.59
C THR A 334 -23.17 -2.83 8.12
N ALA A 335 -22.34 -3.41 7.24
CA ALA A 335 -22.55 -3.49 5.78
C ALA A 335 -22.92 -2.13 5.16
N VAL A 336 -21.94 -1.22 5.03
CA VAL A 336 -22.17 0.13 4.43
C VAL A 336 -21.51 0.18 3.06
N ALA A 337 -22.34 0.39 2.02
CA ALA A 337 -21.88 0.36 0.65
C ALA A 337 -21.40 1.73 0.13
N PRO A 338 -20.46 1.76 -0.85
CA PRO A 338 -19.88 3.00 -1.33
C PRO A 338 -20.94 3.88 -2.00
N THR A 339 -20.82 5.18 -1.82
CA THR A 339 -21.81 6.15 -2.31
C THR A 339 -21.37 6.75 -3.64
N LYS A 340 -20.08 7.07 -3.79
CA LYS A 340 -19.46 7.58 -5.01
C LYS A 340 -19.11 6.41 -5.94
N ALA A 341 -18.42 5.38 -5.43
CA ALA A 341 -17.99 4.21 -6.19
C ALA A 341 -19.03 3.08 -6.26
N ASP A 342 -18.76 2.07 -7.09
CA ASP A 342 -19.48 0.80 -7.07
C ASP A 342 -18.94 -0.10 -5.96
N TRP A 343 -17.61 -0.23 -5.85
CA TRP A 343 -16.94 -1.13 -4.91
C TRP A 343 -15.88 -0.40 -4.07
N LEU A 344 -15.50 -1.00 -2.93
CA LEU A 344 -14.30 -0.62 -2.18
C LEU A 344 -13.17 -1.56 -2.61
N MET A 345 -12.10 -1.02 -3.21
CA MET A 345 -10.80 -1.67 -3.19
C MET A 345 -10.23 -1.48 -1.79
N GLN A 346 -10.01 -2.56 -1.06
CA GLN A 346 -9.74 -2.53 0.39
C GLN A 346 -8.30 -2.09 0.68
N SER A 347 -7.81 -2.17 1.92
CA SER A 347 -6.41 -1.79 2.16
C SER A 347 -5.50 -2.70 1.33
N LEU A 348 -4.77 -2.10 0.39
CA LEU A 348 -3.81 -2.77 -0.45
C LEU A 348 -2.45 -2.65 0.24
N CYS A 349 -1.97 -3.72 0.86
CA CYS A 349 -0.69 -3.73 1.58
C CYS A 349 0.48 -4.08 0.65
N SER A 350 1.69 -3.90 1.21
CA SER A 350 2.97 -3.61 0.61
C SER A 350 3.25 -4.35 -0.69
N ALA A 351 2.88 -3.69 -1.78
CA ALA A 351 3.11 -4.16 -3.12
C ALA A 351 4.60 -4.23 -3.49
N HIS A 352 4.94 -5.16 -4.37
CA HIS A 352 6.28 -5.31 -4.93
C HIS A 352 6.24 -5.41 -6.46
N LEU A 353 7.34 -4.99 -7.10
CA LEU A 353 7.51 -4.97 -8.56
C LEU A 353 8.38 -6.15 -8.99
N GLU A 354 7.77 -7.09 -9.72
CA GLU A 354 8.47 -8.18 -10.38
C GLU A 354 8.81 -7.79 -11.81
N VAL A 355 10.09 -7.50 -12.06
CA VAL A 355 10.59 -7.19 -13.40
C VAL A 355 10.72 -8.48 -14.19
N ARG A 356 10.32 -8.45 -15.47
CA ARG A 356 10.40 -9.59 -16.39
C ARG A 356 11.79 -10.22 -16.38
N HIS A 357 11.85 -11.55 -16.24
CA HIS A 357 13.09 -12.34 -16.27
C HIS A 357 14.20 -11.78 -15.35
N GLN A 358 13.86 -11.18 -14.21
CA GLN A 358 14.81 -10.53 -13.30
C GLN A 358 15.93 -11.44 -12.77
N TRP A 359 15.73 -12.76 -12.79
CA TRP A 359 16.72 -13.77 -12.40
C TRP A 359 17.58 -14.28 -13.57
N GLY A 360 17.50 -13.60 -14.72
CA GLY A 360 18.17 -13.95 -15.98
C GLY A 360 17.23 -14.59 -17.01
N ASN A 361 17.69 -14.66 -18.26
CA ASN A 361 16.89 -15.05 -19.42
C ASN A 361 15.95 -16.25 -19.18
N GLY A 362 14.64 -16.03 -19.25
CA GLY A 362 13.61 -17.04 -19.04
C GLY A 362 13.31 -17.44 -17.59
N LYS A 363 14.02 -16.91 -16.58
CA LYS A 363 13.86 -17.25 -15.16
C LYS A 363 13.05 -16.17 -14.42
N GLY A 364 11.95 -16.59 -13.81
CA GLY A 364 10.93 -15.69 -13.25
C GLY A 364 9.85 -15.31 -14.28
N VAL A 365 8.99 -14.37 -13.92
CA VAL A 365 7.81 -13.90 -14.69
C VAL A 365 8.10 -13.45 -16.13
N GLU A 366 7.11 -13.63 -17.02
CA GLU A 366 7.18 -13.31 -18.47
C GLU A 366 6.74 -11.88 -18.83
N ASP A 367 6.05 -11.20 -17.92
CA ASP A 367 5.65 -9.80 -18.04
C ASP A 367 6.21 -9.00 -16.85
N ASP A 368 6.27 -7.68 -16.95
CA ASP A 368 6.53 -6.82 -15.79
C ASP A 368 5.23 -6.72 -14.95
N LEU A 369 5.30 -7.17 -13.70
CA LEU A 369 4.15 -7.28 -12.79
C LEU A 369 4.29 -6.37 -11.59
N PHE A 370 3.19 -5.75 -11.16
CA PHE A 370 3.10 -5.18 -9.81
C PHE A 370 2.08 -5.99 -9.01
N ILE A 371 2.53 -6.59 -7.91
CA ILE A 371 1.73 -7.53 -7.10
C ILE A 371 1.46 -6.88 -5.76
N THR A 372 0.19 -6.89 -5.34
CA THR A 372 -0.31 -6.34 -4.07
C THR A 372 -1.45 -7.21 -3.56
N ASN A 373 -1.95 -6.98 -2.36
CA ASN A 373 -2.95 -7.81 -1.72
C ASN A 373 -3.92 -6.98 -0.89
N GLU A 374 -5.21 -7.34 -0.94
CA GLU A 374 -6.14 -6.89 0.08
C GLU A 374 -5.74 -7.54 1.41
N GLU A 375 -5.47 -6.73 2.42
CA GLU A 375 -4.75 -7.14 3.64
C GLU A 375 -5.69 -7.28 4.85
N TRP A 376 -6.47 -6.24 5.12
CA TRP A 376 -7.44 -6.20 6.22
C TRP A 376 -8.83 -5.68 5.82
N ILE A 377 -9.84 -6.21 6.51
CA ILE A 377 -11.23 -5.76 6.49
C ILE A 377 -11.91 -6.01 7.84
N ALA A 378 -13.10 -5.43 8.06
CA ALA A 378 -14.06 -5.92 9.03
C ALA A 378 -15.37 -6.34 8.34
N TYR A 379 -15.75 -7.61 8.40
CA TYR A 379 -17.10 -8.09 8.01
C TYR A 379 -18.03 -8.25 9.24
N PRO A 380 -19.36 -8.39 9.06
CA PRO A 380 -20.29 -8.80 10.12
C PRO A 380 -20.07 -10.26 10.58
N ASP A 381 -20.14 -10.54 11.89
CA ASP A 381 -19.87 -11.86 12.50
C ASP A 381 -20.74 -13.04 11.96
N ALA A 382 -21.88 -12.74 11.32
CA ALA A 382 -22.78 -13.71 10.73
C ALA A 382 -22.53 -14.02 9.24
N SER A 383 -21.52 -13.39 8.63
CA SER A 383 -21.21 -13.54 7.19
C SER A 383 -20.36 -14.78 6.87
N LEU A 384 -20.43 -15.21 5.61
CA LEU A 384 -19.55 -16.20 4.98
C LEU A 384 -18.79 -15.52 3.83
N PRO A 385 -17.73 -14.74 4.13
CA PRO A 385 -16.97 -14.03 3.12
C PRO A 385 -16.19 -14.99 2.22
N ILE A 386 -15.92 -14.57 0.99
CA ILE A 386 -15.02 -15.29 0.08
C ILE A 386 -13.56 -15.16 0.55
N GLY A 387 -13.20 -14.00 1.12
CA GLY A 387 -11.86 -13.69 1.63
C GLY A 387 -11.18 -12.58 0.85
N LEU A 388 -9.88 -12.40 1.07
CA LEU A 388 -9.09 -11.30 0.53
C LEU A 388 -8.06 -11.83 -0.50
N PRO A 389 -8.20 -11.46 -1.79
CA PRO A 389 -7.31 -11.92 -2.86
C PRO A 389 -6.00 -11.13 -2.95
N VAL A 390 -5.01 -11.77 -3.58
CA VAL A 390 -3.85 -11.08 -4.13
C VAL A 390 -4.24 -10.53 -5.50
N HIS A 391 -3.79 -9.32 -5.83
CA HIS A 391 -4.00 -8.66 -7.11
C HIS A 391 -2.68 -8.55 -7.89
N VAL A 392 -2.71 -8.99 -9.15
CA VAL A 392 -1.56 -8.96 -10.07
C VAL A 392 -1.86 -7.97 -11.21
N LEU A 393 -1.14 -6.86 -11.25
CA LEU A 393 -1.25 -5.85 -12.32
C LEU A 393 -0.27 -6.15 -13.45
N ASN A 394 -0.78 -6.30 -14.67
CA ASN A 394 0.01 -6.29 -15.90
C ASN A 394 0.41 -4.84 -16.25
N LEU A 395 1.70 -4.52 -16.14
CA LEU A 395 2.18 -3.15 -16.33
C LEU A 395 2.26 -2.69 -17.79
N ALA A 396 2.12 -3.61 -18.75
CA ALA A 396 2.04 -3.29 -20.18
C ALA A 396 0.63 -2.93 -20.65
N THR A 397 -0.42 -3.40 -19.95
CA THR A 397 -1.84 -3.23 -20.36
C THR A 397 -2.70 -2.45 -19.36
N GLY A 398 -2.31 -2.40 -18.08
CA GLY A 398 -3.14 -1.84 -17.01
C GLY A 398 -4.25 -2.79 -16.53
N GLU A 399 -4.12 -4.09 -16.81
CA GLU A 399 -5.08 -5.12 -16.36
C GLU A 399 -4.71 -5.63 -14.96
N LEU A 400 -5.58 -5.38 -13.97
CA LEU A 400 -5.48 -5.90 -12.61
C LEU A 400 -6.28 -7.21 -12.48
N TRP A 401 -5.61 -8.29 -12.08
CA TRP A 401 -6.23 -9.62 -11.94
C TRP A 401 -6.22 -10.07 -10.48
N ALA A 402 -7.41 -10.32 -9.91
CA ALA A 402 -7.52 -11.03 -8.64
C ALA A 402 -7.07 -12.49 -8.79
N THR A 403 -6.33 -13.01 -7.83
CA THR A 403 -5.91 -14.42 -7.78
C THR A 403 -6.00 -14.99 -6.36
N ALA A 404 -6.40 -16.26 -6.29
CA ALA A 404 -6.51 -17.03 -5.05
C ALA A 404 -5.31 -17.95 -4.79
N VAL A 405 -4.28 -18.00 -5.67
CA VAL A 405 -3.23 -19.04 -5.60
C VAL A 405 -2.40 -19.04 -4.30
N PHE A 406 -2.44 -17.95 -3.55
CA PHE A 406 -1.72 -17.75 -2.30
C PHE A 406 -2.54 -18.05 -1.03
N THR A 407 -3.78 -18.54 -1.21
CA THR A 407 -4.95 -18.47 -0.30
C THR A 407 -5.67 -17.12 -0.34
N LEU A 408 -6.83 -17.05 0.32
CA LEU A 408 -7.68 -15.85 0.43
C LEU A 408 -7.71 -15.28 1.87
N GLY A 409 -6.66 -15.55 2.66
CA GLY A 409 -6.59 -15.14 4.07
C GLY A 409 -6.22 -13.69 4.34
N GLY A 410 -5.88 -12.91 3.32
CA GLY A 410 -5.14 -11.65 3.47
C GLY A 410 -3.64 -11.89 3.68
N HIS A 411 -2.84 -10.96 3.19
CA HIS A 411 -1.37 -11.04 3.13
C HIS A 411 -0.76 -9.65 3.41
N GLU A 412 0.52 -9.61 3.76
CA GLU A 412 1.28 -8.34 3.90
C GLU A 412 1.87 -7.96 2.54
N LYS A 413 2.78 -8.81 2.06
CA LYS A 413 3.57 -8.64 0.85
C LYS A 413 3.74 -9.99 0.17
N VAL A 414 3.85 -9.95 -1.15
CA VAL A 414 4.16 -11.11 -1.98
C VAL A 414 5.33 -10.75 -2.88
N VAL A 415 6.43 -11.50 -2.78
CA VAL A 415 7.63 -11.28 -3.62
C VAL A 415 7.97 -12.52 -4.44
N GLU A 416 8.41 -12.32 -5.69
CA GLU A 416 9.05 -13.39 -6.47
C GLU A 416 10.42 -13.70 -5.87
N VAL A 417 10.75 -14.99 -5.77
CA VAL A 417 12.08 -15.51 -5.42
C VAL A 417 12.61 -16.34 -6.58
N ASN A 418 13.93 -16.43 -6.75
CA ASN A 418 14.49 -17.18 -7.87
C ASN A 418 14.15 -18.68 -7.75
N SER A 419 13.31 -19.19 -8.65
CA SER A 419 13.01 -20.63 -8.77
C SER A 419 14.20 -21.46 -9.26
N GLY A 420 15.18 -20.81 -9.89
CA GLY A 420 16.30 -21.42 -10.59
C GLY A 420 15.95 -22.11 -11.92
N HIS A 421 14.68 -22.26 -12.28
CA HIS A 421 14.24 -23.02 -13.45
C HIS A 421 13.44 -22.15 -14.44
N GLN A 422 13.62 -22.36 -15.75
CA GLN A 422 12.97 -21.52 -16.76
C GLN A 422 11.45 -21.79 -16.88
N ASP A 423 11.01 -23.01 -16.61
CA ASP A 423 9.57 -23.37 -16.66
C ASP A 423 8.76 -23.00 -15.41
N TYR A 424 9.37 -22.40 -14.38
CA TYR A 424 8.70 -22.16 -13.09
C TYR A 424 8.98 -20.76 -12.52
N VAL A 425 7.97 -20.21 -11.85
CA VAL A 425 8.09 -19.08 -10.91
C VAL A 425 8.06 -19.62 -9.48
N ALA A 426 8.63 -18.87 -8.55
CA ALA A 426 8.51 -19.12 -7.12
C ALA A 426 8.20 -17.80 -6.40
N PHE A 427 7.29 -17.83 -5.44
CA PHE A 427 6.76 -16.64 -4.76
C PHE A 427 6.66 -16.89 -3.25
N VAL A 428 6.96 -15.89 -2.45
CA VAL A 428 6.82 -15.94 -0.98
C VAL A 428 5.75 -14.92 -0.58
N PRO A 429 4.52 -15.36 -0.26
CA PRO A 429 3.52 -14.51 0.37
C PRO A 429 3.71 -14.53 1.90
N SER A 430 3.63 -13.38 2.55
CA SER A 430 3.65 -13.28 4.01
C SER A 430 2.26 -12.94 4.57
N GLY A 431 2.20 -12.16 5.66
CA GLY A 431 1.02 -11.73 6.38
C GLY A 431 0.17 -12.88 6.92
N TYR A 432 -1.14 -12.65 6.88
CA TYR A 432 -2.14 -13.32 7.71
C TYR A 432 -2.63 -14.68 7.19
N ASN A 433 -3.71 -15.13 7.83
CA ASN A 433 -4.56 -16.28 7.50
C ASN A 433 -5.99 -16.02 8.07
N GLY A 434 -6.67 -14.96 7.61
CA GLY A 434 -8.05 -14.62 8.01
C GLY A 434 -8.18 -13.34 8.84
N ASN A 435 -7.53 -12.24 8.45
CA ASN A 435 -7.59 -10.96 9.18
C ASN A 435 -8.83 -10.12 8.81
N PHE A 436 -10.03 -10.67 9.05
CA PHE A 436 -11.28 -10.10 8.54
C PHE A 436 -12.12 -9.34 9.59
N GLY A 437 -11.51 -8.94 10.72
CA GLY A 437 -12.20 -8.26 11.82
C GLY A 437 -13.29 -9.08 12.53
N LEU A 438 -13.47 -10.35 12.13
CA LEU A 438 -14.41 -11.34 12.65
C LEU A 438 -13.92 -12.00 13.94
N SER A 439 -14.87 -12.49 14.76
CA SER A 439 -14.60 -13.39 15.90
C SER A 439 -14.52 -14.88 15.51
N GLY A 440 -14.52 -15.19 14.22
CA GLY A 440 -14.59 -16.53 13.64
C GLY A 440 -16.02 -16.97 13.31
N GLY A 441 -16.95 -16.78 14.24
CA GLY A 441 -18.40 -16.80 14.02
C GLY A 441 -18.92 -17.89 13.07
N ALA A 442 -19.81 -17.48 12.14
CA ALA A 442 -20.46 -18.39 11.19
C ALA A 442 -19.47 -19.16 10.30
N SER A 443 -18.35 -18.54 9.91
CA SER A 443 -17.31 -19.16 9.08
C SER A 443 -16.58 -20.30 9.80
N LEU A 444 -16.34 -20.15 11.11
CA LEU A 444 -15.71 -21.17 11.95
C LEU A 444 -16.66 -22.35 12.22
N ASP A 445 -17.95 -22.07 12.42
CA ASP A 445 -18.98 -23.10 12.55
C ASP A 445 -19.15 -23.87 11.23
N ALA A 446 -19.17 -23.19 10.09
CA ALA A 446 -19.21 -23.81 8.77
C ALA A 446 -17.98 -24.71 8.50
N ARG A 447 -16.77 -24.24 8.84
CA ARG A 447 -15.54 -25.04 8.75
C ARG A 447 -15.64 -26.33 9.57
N ASN A 448 -16.07 -26.23 10.82
CA ASN A 448 -16.17 -27.38 11.73
C ASN A 448 -17.35 -28.31 11.42
N ALA A 449 -18.38 -27.83 10.71
CA ALA A 449 -19.46 -28.67 10.19
C ALA A 449 -19.04 -29.46 8.93
N ALA A 450 -18.18 -28.89 8.08
CA ALA A 450 -17.73 -29.51 6.83
C ALA A 450 -16.45 -30.35 6.98
N TYR A 451 -15.58 -30.04 7.95
CA TYR A 451 -14.25 -30.64 8.08
C TYR A 451 -13.89 -30.98 9.54
N THR A 452 -12.92 -31.88 9.71
CA THR A 452 -12.26 -32.17 10.98
C THR A 452 -10.75 -32.15 10.75
N ARG A 453 -9.95 -31.75 11.75
CA ARG A 453 -8.48 -31.78 11.67
C ARG A 453 -7.91 -33.19 11.71
N THR A 454 -6.66 -33.35 11.26
CA THR A 454 -5.94 -34.64 11.30
C THR A 454 -5.70 -35.16 12.73
N ASP A 455 -5.70 -34.27 13.73
CA ASP A 455 -5.59 -34.59 15.16
C ASP A 455 -6.96 -34.80 15.87
N ALA A 456 -8.04 -34.85 15.08
CA ALA A 456 -9.43 -34.97 15.53
C ALA A 456 -9.90 -33.84 16.49
N GLN A 457 -9.20 -32.71 16.54
CA GLN A 457 -9.67 -31.50 17.22
C GLN A 457 -10.58 -30.66 16.29
N PRO A 458 -11.44 -29.79 16.83
CA PRO A 458 -12.06 -28.73 16.04
C PRO A 458 -10.99 -27.72 15.57
N TYR A 459 -11.24 -27.12 14.41
CA TYR A 459 -10.50 -25.94 13.97
C TYR A 459 -10.77 -24.76 14.91
N VAL A 460 -9.76 -23.91 15.10
CA VAL A 460 -9.89 -22.55 15.64
C VAL A 460 -9.84 -21.54 14.49
N TRP A 461 -10.22 -20.28 14.72
CA TRP A 461 -10.05 -19.22 13.70
C TRP A 461 -8.57 -19.10 13.29
N PRO A 462 -8.22 -19.10 11.98
CA PRO A 462 -6.84 -19.30 11.54
C PRO A 462 -5.97 -18.04 11.57
N ARG A 463 -6.50 -16.89 11.98
CA ARG A 463 -5.75 -15.62 12.01
C ARG A 463 -4.46 -15.77 12.83
N ASP A 464 -3.35 -15.33 12.25
CA ASP A 464 -2.00 -15.39 12.82
C ASP A 464 -1.48 -16.83 13.11
N ILE A 465 -2.22 -17.87 12.68
CA ILE A 465 -1.79 -19.27 12.63
C ILE A 465 -1.17 -19.52 11.26
N VAL A 466 0.02 -18.97 11.05
CA VAL A 466 0.70 -18.90 9.76
C VAL A 466 2.20 -19.22 9.89
N PRO A 467 2.75 -20.17 9.09
CA PRO A 467 4.18 -20.34 8.91
C PRO A 467 4.67 -19.47 7.74
N THR A 468 5.98 -19.36 7.53
CA THR A 468 6.48 -18.82 6.25
C THR A 468 5.99 -19.70 5.09
N LYS A 469 5.39 -19.07 4.08
CA LYS A 469 4.76 -19.72 2.92
C LYS A 469 5.71 -19.67 1.72
N LEU A 470 5.58 -20.63 0.80
CA LEU A 470 6.27 -20.65 -0.50
C LEU A 470 5.31 -21.18 -1.55
N TYR A 471 5.10 -20.46 -2.64
CA TYR A 471 4.31 -20.87 -3.79
C TYR A 471 5.23 -21.22 -4.96
N ILE A 472 4.95 -22.33 -5.65
CA ILE A 472 5.63 -22.71 -6.90
C ILE A 472 4.58 -22.78 -8.01
N GLY A 473 4.73 -21.96 -9.04
CA GLY A 473 3.86 -21.93 -10.23
C GLY A 473 4.61 -22.41 -11.47
N LYS A 474 3.99 -23.27 -12.28
CA LYS A 474 4.53 -23.69 -13.58
C LYS A 474 4.08 -22.72 -14.66
N LYS A 475 5.03 -22.04 -15.30
CA LYS A 475 4.77 -21.10 -16.39
C LYS A 475 4.19 -21.80 -17.62
N ASN A 476 3.54 -21.01 -18.46
CA ASN A 476 2.94 -21.40 -19.73
C ASN A 476 2.01 -22.63 -19.63
N THR A 477 1.36 -22.81 -18.48
CA THR A 477 0.57 -24.01 -18.14
C THR A 477 -0.75 -23.57 -17.51
N ASN A 478 -1.88 -23.98 -18.08
CA ASN A 478 -3.21 -23.67 -17.55
C ASN A 478 -3.64 -24.63 -16.42
N LYS A 479 -4.78 -24.35 -15.76
CA LYS A 479 -5.33 -25.16 -14.66
C LYS A 479 -5.41 -26.68 -14.89
N ASP A 480 -5.52 -27.13 -16.15
CA ASP A 480 -5.66 -28.55 -16.51
C ASP A 480 -4.31 -29.23 -16.81
N GLY A 481 -3.19 -28.52 -16.63
CA GLY A 481 -1.84 -29.00 -16.93
C GLY A 481 -1.46 -28.94 -18.41
N ALA A 482 -2.29 -28.32 -19.25
CA ALA A 482 -2.03 -28.15 -20.68
C ALA A 482 -1.28 -26.84 -20.95
N VAL A 483 -0.52 -26.80 -22.05
CA VAL A 483 0.29 -25.63 -22.43
C VAL A 483 -0.62 -24.46 -22.86
N ASP A 484 -0.42 -23.31 -22.24
CA ASP A 484 -1.04 -22.04 -22.60
C ASP A 484 -0.04 -20.90 -22.37
N THR A 485 0.51 -20.38 -23.48
CA THR A 485 1.43 -19.24 -23.51
C THR A 485 0.71 -17.90 -23.72
N THR A 486 -0.62 -17.92 -23.87
CA THR A 486 -1.41 -16.77 -24.29
C THR A 486 -2.10 -16.09 -23.10
N ASP A 487 -2.71 -16.87 -22.22
CA ASP A 487 -3.33 -16.39 -20.99
C ASP A 487 -2.28 -15.77 -20.04
N PHE A 488 -2.59 -14.58 -19.54
CA PHE A 488 -1.67 -13.77 -18.71
C PHE A 488 -1.28 -14.46 -17.40
N LEU A 489 -2.24 -15.10 -16.72
CA LEU A 489 -1.93 -15.82 -15.49
C LEU A 489 -1.20 -17.14 -15.82
N ALA A 490 -1.60 -17.86 -16.88
CA ALA A 490 -0.95 -19.11 -17.28
C ALA A 490 0.54 -18.92 -17.63
N ARG A 491 0.87 -17.91 -18.44
CA ARG A 491 2.27 -17.65 -18.84
C ARG A 491 3.15 -17.22 -17.67
N ASN A 492 2.60 -16.50 -16.70
CA ASN A 492 3.29 -16.11 -15.45
C ASN A 492 3.22 -17.17 -14.33
N GLY A 493 2.62 -18.35 -14.56
CA GLY A 493 2.56 -19.46 -13.61
C GLY A 493 1.39 -19.42 -12.63
N PHE A 494 0.56 -18.37 -12.69
CA PHE A 494 -0.70 -18.09 -11.97
C PHE A 494 -1.79 -19.18 -11.96
N GLU A 495 -1.60 -20.28 -12.69
CA GLU A 495 -2.67 -21.22 -13.07
C GLU A 495 -2.41 -22.68 -12.66
N TYR A 496 -1.15 -23.09 -12.65
CA TYR A 496 -0.77 -24.48 -12.37
C TYR A 496 0.38 -24.50 -11.36
N GLY A 497 0.02 -24.41 -10.08
CA GLY A 497 0.99 -24.31 -9.00
C GLY A 497 0.48 -24.87 -7.68
N ALA A 498 1.31 -24.79 -6.66
CA ALA A 498 0.96 -25.21 -5.32
C ALA A 498 1.58 -24.28 -4.27
N LEU A 499 0.85 -24.09 -3.18
CA LEU A 499 1.35 -23.44 -1.98
C LEU A 499 1.98 -24.49 -1.04
N TYR A 500 2.99 -24.07 -0.31
CA TYR A 500 3.75 -24.85 0.66
C TYR A 500 3.90 -24.04 1.94
N GLY A 501 3.93 -24.70 3.10
CA GLY A 501 4.24 -24.08 4.40
C GLY A 501 5.51 -24.66 5.01
N PHE A 502 6.36 -23.82 5.60
CA PHE A 502 7.56 -24.29 6.31
C PHE A 502 7.17 -25.09 7.58
N ALA A 503 7.77 -26.28 7.72
CA ALA A 503 7.54 -27.19 8.83
C ALA A 503 8.86 -27.73 9.41
N VAL A 504 8.81 -28.09 10.68
CA VAL A 504 9.95 -28.52 11.51
C VAL A 504 9.56 -29.70 12.40
N ASP A 505 10.56 -30.36 13.00
CA ASP A 505 10.32 -31.33 14.07
C ASP A 505 9.90 -30.60 15.36
N CYS A 506 8.58 -30.52 15.59
CA CYS A 506 7.98 -29.84 16.73
C CYS A 506 8.13 -30.62 18.06
N GLY A 507 8.81 -31.77 18.05
CA GLY A 507 9.33 -32.43 19.25
C GLY A 507 10.71 -31.91 19.69
N THR A 508 11.38 -31.12 18.84
CA THR A 508 12.73 -30.59 19.09
C THR A 508 12.81 -29.06 19.01
N VAL A 509 12.00 -28.43 18.15
CA VAL A 509 11.92 -26.97 17.99
C VAL A 509 10.61 -26.45 18.61
N THR A 510 10.71 -25.37 19.38
CA THR A 510 9.55 -24.65 19.94
C THR A 510 8.78 -23.87 18.85
N THR A 511 7.61 -23.31 19.19
CA THR A 511 6.87 -22.43 18.26
C THR A 511 7.73 -21.23 17.85
N ARG A 512 7.45 -20.63 16.69
CA ARG A 512 8.33 -19.64 16.06
C ARG A 512 8.69 -18.49 17.02
N ASP A 513 7.72 -17.91 17.71
CA ASP A 513 7.94 -16.80 18.65
C ASP A 513 8.68 -17.25 19.92
N ALA A 514 8.36 -18.44 20.42
CA ALA A 514 8.99 -18.99 21.63
C ALA A 514 10.47 -19.36 21.41
N TRP A 515 10.84 -19.72 20.18
CA TRP A 515 12.24 -19.95 19.79
C TRP A 515 13.02 -18.63 19.74
N HIS A 516 12.49 -17.62 19.03
CA HIS A 516 13.15 -16.31 18.85
C HIS A 516 13.44 -15.55 20.15
N LYS A 517 12.69 -15.82 21.23
CA LYS A 517 12.93 -15.30 22.59
C LYS A 517 14.16 -15.89 23.30
N THR A 518 14.80 -16.88 22.70
CA THR A 518 15.95 -17.61 23.29
C THR A 518 17.10 -17.87 22.31
N ALA A 519 16.90 -17.63 21.01
CA ALA A 519 17.92 -17.76 19.98
C ALA A 519 18.94 -16.61 20.00
N SER A 520 20.13 -16.87 19.47
CA SER A 520 21.19 -15.89 19.22
C SER A 520 21.29 -15.57 17.72
N PRO A 521 21.76 -14.37 17.33
CA PRO A 521 22.09 -14.08 15.93
C PRO A 521 23.01 -15.16 15.31
N GLY A 522 22.61 -15.72 14.18
CA GLY A 522 23.29 -16.83 13.51
C GLY A 522 22.82 -18.23 13.89
N ASP A 523 21.92 -18.40 14.86
CA ASP A 523 21.29 -19.69 15.13
C ASP A 523 20.40 -20.15 13.95
N THR A 524 20.22 -21.46 13.81
CA THR A 524 19.54 -22.07 12.65
C THR A 524 18.45 -23.05 13.04
N VAL A 525 17.45 -23.18 12.16
CA VAL A 525 16.38 -24.18 12.23
C VAL A 525 16.30 -24.90 10.90
N THR A 526 16.59 -26.21 10.90
CA THR A 526 16.44 -27.07 9.73
C THR A 526 15.00 -27.57 9.62
N GLY A 527 14.42 -27.49 8.42
CA GLY A 527 13.07 -27.94 8.14
C GLY A 527 12.85 -28.20 6.65
N ALA A 528 11.59 -28.10 6.21
CA ALA A 528 11.25 -28.12 4.80
C ALA A 528 9.90 -27.41 4.58
N PHE A 529 9.72 -26.81 3.40
CA PHE A 529 8.41 -26.38 2.93
C PHE A 529 7.64 -27.61 2.42
N TYR A 530 6.50 -27.94 3.03
CA TYR A 530 5.63 -29.06 2.60
C TYR A 530 4.43 -28.56 1.82
N LYS A 531 4.09 -29.26 0.74
CA LYS A 531 2.97 -28.94 -0.14
C LYS A 531 1.64 -29.09 0.61
N LEU A 532 0.74 -28.12 0.45
CA LEU A 532 -0.64 -28.21 0.92
C LEU A 532 -1.43 -29.25 0.09
N ARG A 533 -2.42 -29.91 0.72
CA ARG A 533 -3.46 -30.68 0.04
C ARG A 533 -4.38 -29.74 -0.75
N TRP A 534 -4.64 -28.56 -0.20
CA TRP A 534 -5.39 -27.50 -0.87
C TRP A 534 -4.59 -26.90 -2.04
N GLN A 535 -5.29 -26.63 -3.15
CA GLN A 535 -4.80 -25.87 -4.30
C GLN A 535 -5.96 -25.03 -4.86
N ALA A 536 -5.70 -23.77 -5.18
CA ALA A 536 -6.70 -22.90 -5.82
C ALA A 536 -7.17 -23.48 -7.17
N GLN A 537 -8.48 -23.39 -7.44
CA GLN A 537 -9.09 -23.90 -8.67
C GLN A 537 -9.66 -22.73 -9.48
N ARG A 538 -9.12 -22.47 -10.68
CA ARG A 538 -9.57 -21.36 -11.55
C ARG A 538 -11.07 -21.42 -11.81
N GLY A 539 -11.74 -20.29 -11.60
CA GLY A 539 -13.18 -20.13 -11.82
C GLY A 539 -14.06 -20.74 -10.73
N VAL A 540 -13.47 -21.41 -9.72
CA VAL A 540 -14.18 -21.91 -8.54
C VAL A 540 -14.00 -20.89 -7.42
N VAL A 541 -15.09 -20.19 -7.11
CA VAL A 541 -15.18 -19.27 -5.97
C VAL A 541 -16.04 -19.95 -4.90
N GLN A 542 -15.59 -19.89 -3.64
CA GLN A 542 -16.23 -20.50 -2.47
C GLN A 542 -16.07 -19.57 -1.26
N GLY A 543 -16.79 -19.82 -0.17
CA GLY A 543 -16.55 -19.14 1.10
C GLY A 543 -15.22 -19.57 1.74
N PHE A 544 -14.69 -18.70 2.60
CA PHE A 544 -13.38 -18.87 3.24
C PHE A 544 -13.27 -20.15 4.08
N GLU A 545 -14.37 -20.76 4.53
CA GLU A 545 -14.38 -22.07 5.19
C GLU A 545 -13.77 -23.20 4.34
N HIS A 546 -13.66 -23.03 3.02
CA HIS A 546 -13.04 -23.95 2.08
C HIS A 546 -11.58 -23.62 1.69
N ASP A 547 -11.03 -22.51 2.21
CA ASP A 547 -9.72 -21.97 1.84
C ASP A 547 -8.52 -22.76 2.44
N GLY A 548 -7.32 -22.54 1.89
CA GLY A 548 -6.07 -23.17 2.32
C GLY A 548 -5.50 -22.64 3.65
N SER A 549 -5.87 -21.42 4.10
CA SER A 549 -5.38 -20.82 5.34
C SER A 549 -5.70 -21.66 6.60
N TRP A 550 -6.68 -22.56 6.52
CA TRP A 550 -7.00 -23.51 7.59
C TRP A 550 -6.04 -24.71 7.67
N GLU A 551 -5.35 -25.06 6.57
CA GLU A 551 -4.53 -26.28 6.50
C GLU A 551 -3.29 -26.22 7.42
N PHE A 552 -2.82 -25.02 7.77
CA PHE A 552 -1.69 -24.83 8.69
C PHE A 552 -1.98 -25.24 10.15
N GLN A 553 -3.19 -25.74 10.45
CA GLN A 553 -3.54 -26.38 11.73
C GLN A 553 -3.33 -27.91 11.73
N ASP A 554 -3.31 -28.54 10.56
CA ASP A 554 -3.11 -29.99 10.40
C ASP A 554 -1.61 -30.36 10.44
N ASP A 555 -1.33 -31.68 10.47
CA ASP A 555 0.03 -32.18 10.23
C ASP A 555 0.41 -32.07 8.74
N PRO A 556 1.62 -31.59 8.39
CA PRO A 556 2.04 -31.45 7.00
C PRO A 556 2.07 -32.80 6.26
N GLN A 557 1.37 -32.89 5.12
CA GLN A 557 1.20 -34.17 4.44
C GLN A 557 2.54 -34.72 3.91
N GLY A 558 2.89 -35.93 4.35
CA GLY A 558 4.13 -36.61 3.95
C GLY A 558 5.37 -36.24 4.76
N ALA A 559 5.24 -35.40 5.80
CA ALA A 559 6.32 -35.16 6.76
C ALA A 559 6.55 -36.35 7.69
N PRO A 560 7.72 -36.45 8.35
CA PRO A 560 7.96 -37.41 9.42
C PRO A 560 7.00 -37.21 10.60
N ALA A 561 6.69 -38.30 11.33
CA ALA A 561 5.82 -38.22 12.50
C ALA A 561 6.40 -37.28 13.57
N GLY A 562 5.56 -36.38 14.10
CA GLY A 562 5.97 -35.34 15.07
C GLY A 562 6.27 -33.97 14.44
N TRP A 563 6.35 -33.87 13.11
CA TRP A 563 6.52 -32.58 12.43
C TRP A 563 5.24 -31.76 12.40
N CYS A 564 5.38 -30.43 12.44
CA CYS A 564 4.27 -29.49 12.31
C CYS A 564 4.70 -28.21 11.58
N PHE A 565 3.75 -27.47 11.02
CA PHE A 565 4.01 -26.15 10.45
C PHE A 565 4.54 -25.19 11.53
N TRP A 566 5.59 -24.42 11.20
CA TRP A 566 6.31 -23.60 12.18
C TRP A 566 5.60 -22.25 12.44
N ASN A 567 4.41 -22.36 12.99
CA ASN A 567 3.53 -21.24 13.30
C ASN A 567 4.03 -20.48 14.55
N ALA A 568 3.69 -19.19 14.62
CA ALA A 568 4.01 -18.25 15.68
C ALA A 568 3.83 -18.82 17.11
N ASN A 569 2.60 -19.26 17.41
CA ASN A 569 2.16 -19.82 18.69
C ASN A 569 1.55 -21.23 18.52
N GLY A 570 2.05 -21.97 17.53
CA GLY A 570 1.58 -23.32 17.19
C GLY A 570 0.26 -23.35 16.41
N ARG A 571 -0.48 -24.46 16.51
CA ARG A 571 -1.65 -24.78 15.67
C ARG A 571 -3.03 -24.43 16.26
N ASN A 572 -3.06 -23.81 17.45
CA ASN A 572 -4.28 -23.65 18.26
C ASN A 572 -4.50 -22.20 18.76
N ALA A 573 -3.58 -21.28 18.47
CA ALA A 573 -3.64 -19.90 18.96
C ALA A 573 -2.86 -18.97 18.03
N PRO A 574 -3.28 -17.69 17.90
CA PRO A 574 -2.50 -16.66 17.22
C PRO A 574 -1.18 -16.37 17.96
N GLY A 575 -0.20 -15.87 17.22
CA GLY A 575 1.03 -15.25 17.73
C GLY A 575 1.37 -14.02 16.88
N ALA A 576 2.65 -13.70 16.72
CA ALA A 576 3.08 -12.68 15.76
C ALA A 576 2.78 -13.10 14.30
N LYS A 577 2.29 -12.18 13.47
CA LYS A 577 2.19 -12.38 12.01
C LYS A 577 3.58 -12.51 11.38
N THR A 578 3.65 -13.19 10.23
CA THR A 578 4.84 -13.16 9.37
C THR A 578 4.82 -11.86 8.59
N GLU A 579 5.75 -10.96 8.89
CA GLU A 579 5.75 -9.59 8.37
C GLU A 579 6.39 -9.50 6.99
N HIS A 580 7.10 -8.41 6.72
CA HIS A 580 7.68 -8.18 5.41
C HIS A 580 8.74 -9.18 4.98
N VAL A 581 8.72 -9.43 3.67
CA VAL A 581 9.60 -10.34 2.95
C VAL A 581 10.36 -9.59 1.86
N SER A 582 11.57 -10.04 1.57
CA SER A 582 12.35 -9.54 0.44
C SER A 582 13.21 -10.66 -0.14
N PRO A 583 13.27 -10.80 -1.48
CA PRO A 583 14.02 -11.87 -2.13
C PRO A 583 15.52 -11.59 -2.11
N ASP A 584 16.33 -12.62 -2.29
CA ASP A 584 17.78 -12.46 -2.44
C ASP A 584 18.14 -11.50 -3.60
N PRO A 585 18.73 -10.32 -3.33
CA PRO A 585 19.03 -9.33 -4.36
C PRO A 585 20.12 -9.78 -5.35
N ARG A 586 20.89 -10.82 -5.01
CA ARG A 586 21.89 -11.47 -5.86
C ARG A 586 21.33 -12.67 -6.62
N GLY A 587 20.06 -13.02 -6.41
CA GLY A 587 19.35 -14.09 -7.11
C GLY A 587 19.67 -15.49 -6.59
N GLY A 588 20.07 -15.63 -5.32
CA GLY A 588 20.06 -16.94 -4.64
C GLY A 588 18.65 -17.48 -4.40
N HIS A 589 18.57 -18.74 -3.97
CA HIS A 589 17.32 -19.43 -3.63
C HIS A 589 16.97 -19.19 -2.16
N ARG A 590 16.83 -17.90 -1.81
CA ARG A 590 16.71 -17.43 -0.43
C ARG A 590 15.70 -16.30 -0.32
N VAL A 591 15.08 -16.16 0.84
CA VAL A 591 14.18 -15.05 1.18
C VAL A 591 14.42 -14.58 2.61
N LEU A 592 14.45 -13.26 2.82
CA LEU A 592 14.41 -12.63 4.12
C LEU A 592 12.95 -12.51 4.58
N GLN A 593 12.66 -12.80 5.85
CA GLN A 593 11.32 -12.75 6.44
C GLN A 593 11.36 -12.07 7.82
N GLY A 594 10.44 -11.12 8.03
CA GLY A 594 10.21 -10.42 9.30
C GLY A 594 9.02 -10.97 10.10
N SER A 595 8.74 -10.32 11.24
CA SER A 595 7.71 -10.70 12.20
C SER A 595 7.31 -9.48 13.04
N THR A 596 6.03 -9.37 13.45
CA THR A 596 5.60 -8.34 14.41
C THR A 596 6.36 -8.40 15.74
N ALA A 597 6.80 -9.58 16.16
CA ALA A 597 7.64 -9.74 17.36
C ALA A 597 9.12 -9.29 17.19
N GLY A 598 9.40 -8.33 16.30
CA GLY A 598 10.71 -7.66 16.21
C GLY A 598 11.87 -8.49 15.67
N TYR A 599 11.61 -9.72 15.20
CA TYR A 599 12.65 -10.65 14.74
C TYR A 599 12.62 -10.87 13.22
N PHE A 600 13.78 -11.17 12.64
CA PHE A 600 13.92 -11.45 11.21
C PHE A 600 15.12 -12.35 10.88
N GLY A 601 15.00 -13.09 9.79
CA GLY A 601 16.00 -14.06 9.33
C GLY A 601 15.76 -14.56 7.91
N ILE A 602 16.70 -15.33 7.40
CA ILE A 602 16.71 -15.81 6.01
C ILE A 602 16.36 -17.30 5.97
N TYR A 603 15.42 -17.68 5.11
CA TYR A 603 15.22 -19.07 4.69
C TYR A 603 16.02 -19.34 3.42
N ASP A 604 16.86 -20.37 3.44
CA ASP A 604 17.58 -20.90 2.27
C ASP A 604 16.93 -22.22 1.81
N PHE A 605 16.60 -22.31 0.52
CA PHE A 605 15.96 -23.45 -0.14
C PHE A 605 16.71 -23.83 -1.43
N SER A 606 18.05 -23.80 -1.40
CA SER A 606 18.95 -24.03 -2.56
C SER A 606 18.79 -25.36 -3.31
N ASP A 607 18.09 -26.36 -2.76
CA ASP A 607 17.76 -27.60 -3.49
C ASP A 607 16.64 -27.44 -4.53
N LEU A 608 15.86 -26.35 -4.47
CA LEU A 608 14.69 -26.10 -5.32
C LEU A 608 14.94 -26.31 -6.83
N PRO A 609 16.02 -25.81 -7.46
CA PRO A 609 16.23 -25.97 -8.90
C PRO A 609 16.43 -27.44 -9.31
N SER A 610 17.08 -28.23 -8.44
CA SER A 610 17.29 -29.67 -8.62
C SER A 610 15.99 -30.46 -8.53
N LEU A 611 15.08 -30.04 -7.63
CA LEU A 611 13.75 -30.63 -7.49
C LEU A 611 12.86 -30.31 -8.71
N LEU A 612 12.84 -29.06 -9.16
CA LEU A 612 12.04 -28.63 -10.33
C LEU A 612 12.51 -29.26 -11.65
N SER A 613 13.80 -29.62 -11.74
CA SER A 613 14.37 -30.35 -12.88
C SER A 613 13.74 -31.75 -13.10
N ALA A 614 12.94 -32.27 -12.16
CA ALA A 614 12.13 -33.47 -12.35
C ALA A 614 10.86 -33.25 -13.19
N GLY A 615 10.48 -31.99 -13.50
CA GLY A 615 9.32 -31.64 -14.32
C GLY A 615 7.96 -31.72 -13.61
N THR A 616 7.95 -32.03 -12.32
CA THR A 616 6.77 -32.11 -11.44
C THR A 616 6.94 -31.20 -10.23
N LEU A 617 5.85 -30.61 -9.73
CA LEU A 617 5.85 -29.89 -8.46
C LEU A 617 6.28 -30.85 -7.32
N PRO A 618 7.28 -30.50 -6.48
CA PRO A 618 7.76 -31.38 -5.41
C PRO A 618 6.71 -31.55 -4.30
N ASN A 619 6.81 -32.61 -3.50
CA ASN A 619 5.97 -32.78 -2.30
C ASN A 619 6.53 -32.00 -1.09
N SER A 620 7.85 -31.87 -1.01
CA SER A 620 8.54 -31.02 -0.04
C SER A 620 9.83 -30.44 -0.63
N ILE A 621 10.26 -29.30 -0.10
CA ILE A 621 11.47 -28.57 -0.49
C ILE A 621 12.31 -28.38 0.78
N PRO A 622 13.47 -29.04 0.93
CA PRO A 622 14.35 -28.85 2.09
C PRO A 622 14.75 -27.38 2.26
N ALA A 623 14.78 -26.90 3.50
CA ALA A 623 15.18 -25.53 3.78
C ALA A 623 15.78 -25.35 5.17
N THR A 624 16.69 -24.38 5.29
CA THR A 624 17.28 -23.95 6.57
C THR A 624 16.95 -22.49 6.81
N TYR A 625 16.32 -22.20 7.95
CA TYR A 625 16.18 -20.85 8.47
C TYR A 625 17.45 -20.46 9.26
N THR A 626 17.91 -19.22 9.09
CA THR A 626 19.00 -18.61 9.87
C THR A 626 18.52 -17.27 10.41
N VAL A 627 18.51 -17.10 11.74
CA VAL A 627 18.09 -15.83 12.35
C VAL A 627 19.20 -14.80 12.23
N HIS A 628 18.85 -13.59 11.78
CA HIS A 628 19.78 -12.46 11.75
C HIS A 628 19.59 -11.54 12.95
N GLN A 629 18.34 -11.30 13.35
CA GLN A 629 17.97 -10.62 14.58
C GLN A 629 16.85 -11.41 15.29
N PRO A 630 17.12 -12.03 16.46
CA PRO A 630 16.09 -12.61 17.31
C PRO A 630 15.32 -11.53 18.09
N GLU A 631 14.34 -11.93 18.91
CA GLU A 631 13.63 -11.02 19.82
C GLU A 631 14.55 -10.72 21.03
N SER A 632 15.57 -9.90 20.79
CA SER A 632 16.64 -9.58 21.73
C SER A 632 17.00 -8.09 21.72
N ASP A 633 17.80 -7.69 22.69
CA ASP A 633 18.33 -6.33 22.80
C ASP A 633 19.14 -5.91 21.55
N VAL A 634 18.91 -4.68 21.08
CA VAL A 634 19.61 -4.03 19.95
C VAL A 634 20.20 -2.66 20.30
N VAL A 635 20.15 -2.23 21.57
CA VAL A 635 20.50 -0.86 21.99
C VAL A 635 21.95 -0.50 21.65
N ASP A 636 22.89 -1.38 22.00
CA ASP A 636 24.32 -1.22 21.72
C ASP A 636 24.67 -1.50 20.23
N LEU A 637 23.69 -1.90 19.41
CA LEU A 637 23.84 -2.15 17.97
C LEU A 637 23.36 -0.97 17.11
N ILE A 638 22.68 0.03 17.70
CA ILE A 638 22.13 1.19 17.01
C ILE A 638 23.10 2.40 17.07
N GLU A 639 23.60 2.83 15.91
CA GLU A 639 24.28 4.11 15.76
C GLU A 639 23.29 5.22 15.38
N LEU A 640 23.06 6.15 16.32
CA LEU A 640 22.25 7.35 16.09
C LEU A 640 22.98 8.48 15.34
N GLY A 641 24.31 8.40 15.20
CA GLY A 641 25.13 9.42 14.53
C GLY A 641 25.04 10.84 15.08
N GLY A 642 24.47 11.04 16.27
CA GLY A 642 24.21 12.36 16.89
C GLY A 642 22.77 12.87 16.74
N ALA A 643 21.89 12.10 16.09
CA ALA A 643 20.47 12.39 15.93
C ALA A 643 19.60 11.48 16.85
N GLY A 644 18.33 11.29 16.52
CA GLY A 644 17.41 10.37 17.18
C GLY A 644 17.04 10.76 18.61
N ILE A 645 17.01 12.05 18.94
CA ILE A 645 16.57 12.55 20.25
C ILE A 645 15.05 12.64 20.30
N ARG A 646 14.45 12.24 21.43
CA ARG A 646 13.00 12.21 21.69
C ARG A 646 12.57 13.41 22.53
N ALA A 647 11.26 13.72 22.54
CA ALA A 647 10.68 14.82 23.32
C ALA A 647 10.95 14.73 24.84
N ASP A 648 11.16 13.51 25.38
CA ASP A 648 11.51 13.28 26.79
C ASP A 648 13.01 13.43 27.11
N GLY A 649 13.83 13.80 26.12
CA GLY A 649 15.29 13.92 26.26
C GLY A 649 16.03 12.58 26.26
N SER A 650 15.34 11.46 26.10
CA SER A 650 15.94 10.16 25.77
C SER A 650 16.12 10.03 24.25
N ASN A 651 16.46 8.84 23.74
CA ASN A 651 16.81 8.65 22.33
C ASN A 651 16.21 7.37 21.72
N GLN A 652 16.30 7.27 20.40
CA GLN A 652 15.68 6.21 19.57
C GLN A 652 16.48 4.89 19.51
N THR A 653 17.48 4.66 20.40
CA THR A 653 17.99 3.28 20.57
C THR A 653 16.93 2.38 21.23
N MET A 654 16.05 2.98 22.04
CA MET A 654 14.86 2.34 22.61
C MET A 654 13.60 2.73 21.84
N MET A 655 12.77 1.74 21.50
CA MET A 655 11.43 1.94 20.95
C MET A 655 10.41 2.20 22.08
N ARG A 656 9.43 3.09 21.88
CA ARG A 656 8.47 3.49 22.92
C ARG A 656 7.05 2.93 22.70
N ASP A 657 6.89 1.62 22.90
CA ASP A 657 5.56 1.00 23.03
C ASP A 657 4.88 1.49 24.31
N SER A 658 3.73 2.14 24.13
CA SER A 658 2.87 2.50 25.27
C SER A 658 3.67 3.26 26.35
N SER A 659 3.42 2.99 27.62
CA SER A 659 4.15 3.59 28.74
C SER A 659 5.54 2.98 29.02
N ARG A 660 6.15 2.27 28.05
CA ARG A 660 7.37 1.48 28.25
C ARG A 660 8.40 1.74 27.14
N ASP A 661 9.67 1.60 27.48
CA ASP A 661 10.76 1.51 26.52
C ASP A 661 11.09 0.03 26.27
N LYS A 662 11.14 -0.39 25.00
CA LYS A 662 11.63 -1.70 24.54
C LYS A 662 13.04 -1.55 23.99
N SER A 663 13.91 -2.51 24.31
CA SER A 663 15.27 -2.59 23.75
C SER A 663 15.38 -3.51 22.54
N THR A 664 14.29 -4.17 22.15
CA THR A 664 14.13 -4.92 20.89
C THR A 664 13.75 -3.97 19.75
N PHE A 665 13.62 -4.52 18.53
CA PHE A 665 12.64 -3.96 17.58
C PHE A 665 11.21 -4.37 17.99
N GLU A 666 10.21 -3.70 17.45
CA GLU A 666 8.79 -4.07 17.51
C GLU A 666 8.16 -3.84 16.14
N ASP A 667 7.22 -4.71 15.74
CA ASP A 667 6.35 -4.53 14.55
C ASP A 667 7.14 -4.10 13.30
N VAL A 668 8.03 -4.99 12.81
CA VAL A 668 8.98 -4.71 11.70
C VAL A 668 8.26 -4.74 10.35
N ASP A 669 7.32 -3.81 10.18
CA ASP A 669 6.40 -3.72 9.05
C ASP A 669 6.99 -2.94 7.86
N GLY A 670 8.32 -2.97 7.72
CA GLY A 670 8.96 -2.60 6.46
C GLY A 670 10.35 -3.20 6.34
N MET A 671 10.56 -4.03 5.30
CA MET A 671 11.85 -4.67 5.10
C MET A 671 12.16 -4.95 3.63
N GLU A 672 13.39 -4.57 3.22
CA GLU A 672 13.93 -4.82 1.87
C GLU A 672 15.43 -5.14 1.92
N TRP A 673 15.87 -6.19 1.22
CA TRP A 673 17.25 -6.65 1.16
C TRP A 673 17.90 -6.18 -0.14
N ILE A 674 18.91 -5.31 -0.01
CA ILE A 674 19.61 -4.71 -1.15
C ILE A 674 21.07 -5.19 -1.22
N ALA A 675 21.54 -5.52 -2.43
CA ALA A 675 22.92 -5.86 -2.70
C ALA A 675 23.72 -4.60 -3.06
N ALA A 676 24.90 -4.43 -2.47
CA ALA A 676 25.87 -3.39 -2.81
C ALA A 676 27.14 -4.00 -3.44
N ALA A 677 28.03 -3.11 -3.89
CA ALA A 677 29.36 -3.44 -4.38
C ALA A 677 30.20 -4.28 -3.39
N ASN A 678 31.33 -4.81 -3.86
CA ASN A 678 32.29 -5.61 -3.08
C ASN A 678 31.73 -6.93 -2.47
N GLY A 679 30.48 -7.30 -2.77
CA GLY A 679 29.80 -8.45 -2.18
C GLY A 679 29.08 -8.15 -0.86
N GLU A 680 28.88 -6.87 -0.53
CA GLU A 680 28.24 -6.44 0.71
C GLU A 680 26.72 -6.34 0.56
N ASP A 681 25.99 -6.78 1.56
CA ASP A 681 24.53 -6.76 1.58
C ASP A 681 24.01 -5.90 2.73
N TYR A 682 22.85 -5.28 2.53
CA TYR A 682 22.20 -4.40 3.48
C TYR A 682 20.71 -4.70 3.58
N PHE A 683 20.12 -4.51 4.76
CA PHE A 683 18.67 -4.49 4.95
C PHE A 683 18.21 -3.05 5.19
N VAL A 684 17.22 -2.59 4.45
CA VAL A 684 16.40 -1.43 4.83
C VAL A 684 15.34 -1.95 5.79
N ILE A 685 15.20 -1.31 6.94
CA ILE A 685 14.30 -1.75 8.03
C ILE A 685 13.43 -0.57 8.47
N HIS A 686 12.18 -0.85 8.75
CA HIS A 686 11.19 0.05 9.33
C HIS A 686 10.41 -0.67 10.44
N GLU A 687 9.69 0.11 11.25
CA GLU A 687 8.79 -0.38 12.31
C GLU A 687 7.44 0.38 12.24
N ASP A 688 6.35 -0.24 12.69
CA ASP A 688 5.04 0.39 13.00
C ASP A 688 4.56 0.07 14.43
N GLY A 689 5.48 -0.01 15.40
CA GLY A 689 5.12 -0.40 16.76
C GLY A 689 4.36 0.67 17.57
N GLY A 690 3.88 1.74 16.93
CA GLY A 690 3.21 2.86 17.58
C GLY A 690 4.10 3.62 18.57
N ASN A 691 5.39 3.74 18.27
CA ASN A 691 6.39 4.50 19.02
C ASN A 691 5.93 5.93 19.29
N TRP A 692 5.78 6.30 20.58
CA TRP A 692 5.21 7.59 20.95
C TRP A 692 6.00 8.80 20.47
N TYR A 693 7.29 8.64 20.15
CA TYR A 693 8.15 9.73 19.66
C TYR A 693 8.49 9.61 18.16
N GLY A 694 7.80 8.70 17.46
CA GLY A 694 7.86 8.49 16.03
C GLY A 694 8.57 7.21 15.65
N GLU A 695 8.02 6.52 14.65
CA GLU A 695 8.54 5.24 14.18
C GLU A 695 9.92 5.39 13.55
N ARG A 696 10.74 4.35 13.65
CA ARG A 696 12.17 4.42 13.36
C ARG A 696 12.47 3.77 12.02
N LYS A 697 13.21 4.48 11.15
CA LYS A 697 13.81 3.93 9.94
C LYS A 697 15.27 3.60 10.17
N PHE A 698 15.71 2.41 9.74
CA PHE A 698 17.11 1.99 9.78
C PHE A 698 17.62 1.51 8.43
N LEU A 699 18.95 1.55 8.30
CA LEU A 699 19.73 0.78 7.33
C LEU A 699 20.66 -0.14 8.14
N ALA A 700 20.72 -1.43 7.82
CA ALA A 700 21.56 -2.40 8.51
C ALA A 700 22.59 -2.99 7.54
N LYS A 701 23.86 -3.12 7.96
CA LYS A 701 24.84 -3.92 7.20
C LYS A 701 24.70 -5.39 7.63
N VAL A 702 24.51 -6.30 6.68
CA VAL A 702 24.25 -7.72 6.98
C VAL A 702 25.51 -8.34 7.59
N GLY A 703 25.34 -8.96 8.76
CA GLY A 703 26.41 -9.49 9.59
C GLY A 703 25.86 -10.25 10.80
N VAL A 704 26.75 -10.73 11.66
CA VAL A 704 26.41 -11.42 12.92
C VAL A 704 27.40 -10.98 14.02
N PRO A 705 26.99 -10.16 15.01
CA PRO A 705 25.72 -9.40 15.05
C PRO A 705 25.63 -8.39 13.90
N MET A 706 24.42 -7.91 13.62
CA MET A 706 24.21 -6.78 12.72
C MET A 706 24.49 -5.44 13.42
N LYS A 707 24.60 -4.39 12.60
CA LYS A 707 24.78 -3.02 13.05
C LYS A 707 23.77 -2.12 12.34
N TYR A 708 23.05 -1.31 13.10
CA TYR A 708 21.91 -0.53 12.65
C TYR A 708 22.23 0.95 12.61
N TYR A 709 22.03 1.56 11.45
CA TYR A 709 22.22 2.99 11.21
C TYR A 709 20.84 3.66 11.24
N PHE A 710 20.53 4.43 12.28
CA PHE A 710 19.24 5.12 12.43
C PHE A 710 19.14 6.27 11.42
N VAL A 711 18.25 6.14 10.43
CA VAL A 711 18.16 7.09 9.31
C VAL A 711 17.27 8.28 9.66
N ALA A 712 16.07 8.02 10.20
CA ALA A 712 15.05 9.03 10.50
C ALA A 712 13.99 8.49 11.47
N GLN A 713 13.20 9.41 12.03
CA GLN A 713 11.93 9.13 12.70
C GLN A 713 10.77 9.89 12.03
N SER A 714 9.51 9.49 12.29
CA SER A 714 8.35 10.33 11.95
C SER A 714 7.13 10.06 12.82
N GLY A 715 6.32 11.09 13.05
CA GLY A 715 5.06 10.99 13.81
C GLY A 715 5.27 10.73 15.29
N GLY A 716 4.27 10.09 15.92
CA GLY A 716 4.26 9.69 17.32
C GLY A 716 3.39 10.60 18.19
N ARG A 717 2.49 10.02 19.01
CA ARG A 717 1.53 10.79 19.82
C ARG A 717 2.12 11.67 20.94
N ALA A 718 3.42 11.61 21.17
CA ALA A 718 4.17 12.45 22.11
C ALA A 718 5.33 13.21 21.43
N ASN A 719 5.43 13.16 20.10
CA ASN A 719 6.34 13.98 19.31
C ASN A 719 5.88 15.44 19.35
N THR A 720 6.82 16.38 19.49
CA THR A 720 6.50 17.80 19.70
C THR A 720 5.91 18.51 18.48
N ARG A 721 6.18 18.05 17.24
CA ARG A 721 5.54 18.57 16.03
C ARG A 721 4.09 18.10 15.91
N GLU A 722 3.86 16.82 16.15
CA GLU A 722 2.53 16.22 16.18
C GLU A 722 1.66 16.85 17.29
N LEU A 723 2.22 17.08 18.48
CA LEU A 723 1.54 17.79 19.58
C LEU A 723 1.30 19.29 19.29
N ALA A 724 2.12 19.91 18.45
CA ALA A 724 1.92 21.29 17.97
C ALA A 724 0.91 21.37 16.80
N GLY A 725 0.53 20.24 16.20
CA GLY A 725 -0.36 20.17 15.04
C GLY A 725 0.27 20.69 13.75
N VAL A 726 1.59 20.49 13.56
CA VAL A 726 2.34 21.04 12.41
C VAL A 726 2.93 19.95 11.51
N SER A 727 2.74 20.08 10.20
CA SER A 727 3.29 19.16 9.19
C SER A 727 4.20 19.89 8.19
N SER A 728 4.88 19.16 7.31
CA SER A 728 5.67 19.77 6.22
C SER A 728 4.79 20.28 5.08
N VAL A 729 3.52 19.82 5.03
CA VAL A 729 2.42 20.37 4.22
C VAL A 729 1.49 21.13 5.17
N ALA A 730 1.09 22.35 4.82
CA ALA A 730 0.32 23.19 5.73
C ALA A 730 -1.13 22.71 5.92
N GLY A 731 -1.64 22.78 7.16
CA GLY A 731 -3.04 22.58 7.50
C GLY A 731 -3.58 21.14 7.38
N VAL A 732 -2.71 20.14 7.20
CA VAL A 732 -3.14 18.73 7.00
C VAL A 732 -3.12 17.88 8.28
N ASN A 733 -2.37 18.28 9.32
CA ASN A 733 -2.34 17.53 10.58
C ASN A 733 -3.70 17.65 11.31
N ALA A 734 -4.28 16.52 11.71
CA ALA A 734 -5.60 16.43 12.36
C ALA A 734 -5.52 16.21 13.89
N GLY A 735 -4.31 16.23 14.47
CA GLY A 735 -4.00 15.84 15.84
C GLY A 735 -3.02 14.67 15.89
N ALA A 736 -2.18 14.65 16.93
CA ALA A 736 -1.03 13.76 17.07
C ALA A 736 -1.35 12.27 16.94
N GLY A 737 -0.65 11.55 16.05
CA GLY A 737 -0.80 10.11 15.82
C GLY A 737 0.50 9.43 15.40
N SER A 738 0.47 8.12 15.12
CA SER A 738 1.58 7.42 14.47
C SER A 738 1.69 7.86 13.00
N HIS A 739 2.92 7.81 12.49
CA HIS A 739 3.26 7.71 11.07
C HIS A 739 3.85 6.31 10.85
N GLU A 740 4.18 5.93 9.63
CA GLU A 740 4.80 4.63 9.34
C GLU A 740 5.75 4.79 8.14
N PHE A 741 6.89 4.11 8.13
CA PHE A 741 7.74 4.07 6.94
C PHE A 741 7.54 2.72 6.27
N SER A 742 6.81 2.67 5.17
CA SER A 742 6.57 1.45 4.42
C SER A 742 7.40 1.43 3.14
N GLY A 743 7.61 0.24 2.57
CA GLY A 743 8.21 0.02 1.26
C GLY A 743 9.64 0.54 1.02
N ALA A 744 10.44 -0.23 0.29
CA ALA A 744 11.70 0.28 -0.25
C ALA A 744 12.02 -0.35 -1.60
N PHE A 745 12.70 0.39 -2.47
CA PHE A 745 13.17 -0.13 -3.76
C PHE A 745 14.46 0.55 -4.19
N ASP A 746 15.44 -0.25 -4.61
CA ASP A 746 16.71 0.26 -5.12
C ASP A 746 16.55 0.80 -6.56
N LEU A 747 16.82 2.09 -6.76
CA LEU A 747 16.80 2.72 -8.08
C LEU A 747 18.16 2.65 -8.79
N SER A 748 19.24 2.25 -8.10
CA SER A 748 20.60 2.35 -8.65
C SER A 748 20.79 1.56 -9.95
N GLY A 749 20.13 0.40 -10.10
CA GLY A 749 20.16 -0.39 -11.33
C GLY A 749 19.54 0.31 -12.54
N LEU A 750 18.60 1.23 -12.31
CA LEU A 750 17.96 2.03 -13.36
C LEU A 750 18.79 3.29 -13.71
N LEU A 751 19.49 3.86 -12.74
CA LEU A 751 20.12 5.18 -12.82
C LEU A 751 21.63 5.13 -13.12
N ARG A 752 22.27 3.98 -12.95
CA ARG A 752 23.71 3.80 -13.14
C ARG A 752 24.18 4.07 -14.58
N LYS A 753 25.32 4.75 -14.70
CA LYS A 753 25.97 5.14 -15.95
C LYS A 753 27.37 4.54 -16.09
N ASP A 754 27.79 4.33 -17.33
CA ASP A 754 29.15 3.92 -17.71
C ASP A 754 30.15 5.10 -17.60
N ALA A 755 31.43 4.81 -17.82
CA ALA A 755 32.51 5.82 -17.82
C ALA A 755 32.44 6.84 -18.99
N SER A 756 31.49 6.67 -19.92
CA SER A 756 31.20 7.61 -21.01
C SER A 756 29.95 8.48 -20.73
N GLY A 757 29.23 8.23 -19.63
CA GLY A 757 27.99 8.89 -19.24
C GLY A 757 26.71 8.27 -19.81
N ASN A 758 26.77 7.13 -20.50
CA ASN A 758 25.60 6.40 -20.98
C ASN A 758 24.98 5.57 -19.85
N PHE A 759 23.66 5.40 -19.82
CA PHE A 759 23.02 4.48 -18.88
C PHE A 759 23.36 3.01 -19.20
N GLU A 760 23.73 2.22 -18.18
CA GLU A 760 24.09 0.80 -18.37
C GLU A 760 22.87 -0.13 -18.59
N LEU A 761 21.67 0.24 -18.10
CA LEU A 761 20.45 -0.56 -18.27
C LEU A 761 19.64 -0.09 -19.48
N LEU A 762 19.27 -1.03 -20.34
CA LEU A 762 18.41 -0.81 -21.49
C LEU A 762 16.95 -1.18 -21.17
N VAL A 763 16.01 -0.59 -21.92
CA VAL A 763 14.58 -0.90 -21.82
C VAL A 763 14.33 -2.35 -22.25
N GLY A 764 13.51 -3.09 -21.49
CA GLY A 764 13.21 -4.48 -21.79
C GLY A 764 14.41 -5.43 -21.65
N ASP A 765 15.36 -5.13 -20.74
CA ASP A 765 16.36 -6.13 -20.35
C ASP A 765 15.69 -7.38 -19.78
N VAL A 766 16.15 -8.54 -20.24
CA VAL A 766 15.74 -9.87 -19.76
C VAL A 766 16.95 -10.69 -19.30
N THR A 767 18.08 -10.04 -19.00
CA THR A 767 19.33 -10.70 -18.59
C THR A 767 19.62 -10.61 -17.09
N GLY A 768 18.72 -9.96 -16.33
CA GLY A 768 18.91 -9.68 -14.90
C GLY A 768 19.91 -8.54 -14.66
N LYS A 769 20.18 -7.70 -15.67
CA LYS A 769 21.20 -6.64 -15.61
C LYS A 769 20.86 -5.58 -14.56
N LYS A 770 19.58 -5.32 -14.26
CA LYS A 770 19.13 -4.44 -13.16
C LYS A 770 19.78 -4.83 -11.82
N ARG A 771 19.58 -6.09 -11.38
CA ARG A 771 20.12 -6.61 -10.12
C ARG A 771 21.66 -6.69 -10.13
N GLN A 772 22.28 -6.97 -11.29
CA GLN A 772 23.74 -6.90 -11.45
C GLN A 772 24.31 -5.49 -11.26
N LEU A 773 23.60 -4.45 -11.74
CA LEU A 773 23.99 -3.05 -11.60
C LEU A 773 23.79 -2.55 -10.16
N GLU A 774 22.74 -2.99 -9.49
CA GLU A 774 22.51 -2.75 -8.06
C GLU A 774 23.63 -3.36 -7.22
N ALA A 775 23.90 -4.65 -7.41
CA ALA A 775 24.98 -5.40 -6.75
C ALA A 775 26.40 -4.92 -7.11
N ALA A 776 26.55 -4.07 -8.12
CA ALA A 776 27.82 -3.42 -8.50
C ALA A 776 27.95 -1.99 -7.95
N THR A 777 26.92 -1.42 -7.33
CA THR A 777 26.89 -0.02 -6.88
C THR A 777 27.20 0.08 -5.38
N PRO A 778 28.19 0.89 -4.96
CA PRO A 778 28.50 1.13 -3.54
C PRO A 778 27.29 1.67 -2.77
N ILE A 779 27.15 1.32 -1.50
CA ILE A 779 25.98 1.69 -0.67
C ILE A 779 25.73 3.21 -0.64
N ASN A 780 26.78 4.02 -0.54
CA ASN A 780 26.69 5.50 -0.51
C ASN A 780 26.51 6.15 -1.90
N GLU A 781 26.52 5.36 -2.97
CA GLU A 781 26.19 5.79 -4.34
C GLU A 781 24.76 5.38 -4.75
N LYS A 782 24.06 4.58 -3.92
CA LYS A 782 22.67 4.18 -4.19
C LYS A 782 21.71 5.34 -3.99
N THR A 783 20.62 5.30 -4.76
CA THR A 783 19.40 6.04 -4.45
C THR A 783 18.30 5.02 -4.22
N ILE A 784 17.68 5.05 -3.04
CA ILE A 784 16.65 4.11 -2.60
C ILE A 784 15.35 4.91 -2.52
N ALA A 785 14.31 4.46 -3.23
CA ALA A 785 12.96 4.97 -3.04
C ALA A 785 12.35 4.34 -1.77
N VAL A 786 11.61 5.14 -1.00
CA VAL A 786 11.05 4.80 0.32
C VAL A 786 9.71 5.49 0.47
N ASN A 787 8.69 4.85 1.04
CA ASN A 787 7.45 5.54 1.38
C ASN A 787 7.40 5.98 2.85
N LEU A 788 6.48 6.90 3.14
CA LEU A 788 6.23 7.44 4.46
C LEU A 788 4.73 7.72 4.58
N GLN A 789 4.00 6.80 5.22
CA GLN A 789 2.63 7.02 5.64
C GLN A 789 2.61 8.06 6.76
N ALA A 790 1.63 8.96 6.74
CA ALA A 790 1.47 9.94 7.81
C ALA A 790 0.01 9.97 8.27
N HIS A 791 -0.34 9.03 9.15
CA HIS A 791 -1.73 8.72 9.47
C HIS A 791 -2.49 9.86 10.17
N SER A 792 -1.80 10.82 10.80
CA SER A 792 -2.38 12.04 11.38
C SER A 792 -2.73 13.12 10.33
N ASN A 793 -2.10 13.09 9.15
CA ASN A 793 -2.20 14.15 8.12
C ASN A 793 -3.48 14.03 7.25
N LYS A 794 -4.66 13.95 7.87
CA LYS A 794 -5.96 13.74 7.21
C LYS A 794 -6.90 14.96 7.18
N ALA A 795 -6.43 16.13 7.62
CA ALA A 795 -7.16 17.39 7.54
C ALA A 795 -6.85 18.14 6.21
N GLY A 796 -7.25 19.41 6.12
CA GLY A 796 -6.89 20.29 5.00
C GLY A 796 -7.31 19.73 3.63
N ILE A 797 -6.36 19.66 2.70
CA ILE A 797 -6.61 19.17 1.34
C ILE A 797 -7.07 17.71 1.30
N ALA A 798 -6.62 16.84 2.22
CA ALA A 798 -7.01 15.43 2.21
C ALA A 798 -8.51 15.24 2.47
N ALA A 799 -9.03 15.88 3.52
CA ALA A 799 -10.45 15.85 3.87
C ALA A 799 -11.35 16.44 2.77
N THR A 800 -10.93 17.53 2.12
CA THR A 800 -11.77 18.25 1.13
C THR A 800 -11.76 17.61 -0.25
N PHE A 801 -10.62 17.10 -0.74
CA PHE A 801 -10.53 16.51 -2.07
C PHE A 801 -10.66 14.98 -2.07
N GLY A 802 -10.67 14.33 -0.91
CA GLY A 802 -10.83 12.88 -0.78
C GLY A 802 -9.54 12.11 -1.04
N ALA A 803 -8.38 12.67 -0.73
CA ALA A 803 -7.08 11.99 -0.89
C ALA A 803 -6.78 10.95 0.23
N ASP A 804 -7.76 10.64 1.08
CA ASP A 804 -7.66 9.99 2.41
C ASP A 804 -6.71 10.73 3.38
N ARG A 805 -5.39 10.73 3.13
CA ARG A 805 -4.37 11.38 3.96
C ARG A 805 -3.22 11.93 3.11
N VAL A 806 -2.47 12.89 3.63
CA VAL A 806 -1.26 13.44 3.00
C VAL A 806 -0.02 12.75 3.53
N ALA A 807 0.73 12.11 2.63
CA ALA A 807 1.90 11.27 2.90
C ALA A 807 2.92 11.41 1.76
N GLN A 808 4.08 10.75 1.83
CA GLN A 808 5.20 11.03 0.91
C GLN A 808 5.86 9.80 0.31
N VAL A 809 6.27 9.95 -0.96
CA VAL A 809 7.27 9.11 -1.62
C VAL A 809 8.59 9.85 -1.56
N LEU A 810 9.64 9.20 -1.06
CA LEU A 810 10.93 9.79 -0.71
C LEU A 810 12.07 9.13 -1.51
N ALA A 811 13.15 9.88 -1.72
CA ALA A 811 14.43 9.38 -2.18
C ALA A 811 15.47 9.51 -1.05
N TYR A 812 16.12 8.39 -0.70
CA TYR A 812 17.18 8.31 0.30
C TYR A 812 18.51 7.94 -0.38
N LYS A 813 19.58 8.67 -0.07
CA LYS A 813 20.96 8.38 -0.51
C LYS A 813 21.82 8.11 0.72
N PRO A 814 22.22 6.85 0.99
CA PRO A 814 22.96 6.48 2.19
C PRO A 814 24.28 7.23 2.37
N LEU A 815 24.66 7.42 3.64
CA LEU A 815 25.99 7.88 4.03
C LEU A 815 26.41 7.11 5.29
N VAL A 816 26.82 5.86 5.11
CA VAL A 816 27.30 4.98 6.18
C VAL A 816 28.81 4.70 6.05
N PRO A 817 29.50 4.30 7.13
CA PRO A 817 30.85 3.75 7.04
C PRO A 817 30.90 2.55 6.08
N ALA A 818 31.97 2.48 5.29
CA ALA A 818 32.32 1.33 4.46
C ALA A 818 32.92 0.22 5.34
#